data_AF-A0A2E7CQI6-F1
#
_entry.id   AF-A0A2E7CQI6-F1
#
_cell.length_a   1.000
_cell.length_b   1.000
_cell.length_c   1.000
_cell.angle_alpha   90.00
_cell.angle_beta   90.00
_cell.angle_gamma   90.00
#
_symmetry.space_group_name_H-M   'P 1'
#
loop_
_entity.id
_entity.type
_entity.pdbx_description
1 polymer ?
#
loop_
_entity_poly.entity_id
_entity_poly.type
_entity_poly.pdbx_seq_one_letter_code
_entity_poly.pdbx_strand_id
1 'polypeptide(L)'
;MKNKKQKIILSTLPVTLLLSFSTWFFNTDNINTEINLNSEIKSSTKEPLLLNEIKPDKPLVSNLTQNTILNYSKVNSCYLTLLRDSSYFTKPRKSGFNFEELINDSLPNGSPYSNRFLVADLMTLDENLNSRGVSEINPRLSKIYDFRGYDKKAINALEYAEKLKLDEKEFADYLNGLNLANRDKIINFYKKVWKFKTPPLEKKISYSKSSQYAAGQKLCLCEAHKDTIELIAQFAISGKRFSSATSEYLPIGKRRKYYASHYRITSKCWDRARKYETLDKQHDQLLGGGKKEVTFYKGGFELPNFLLMVPTIEFPSAVKMNGIHQVALREFSMALLGTANSLGCFRVSVFGSKFLRWWTPKYTNFFVIYKEDRYHKKIEYDNIKENLPFSNEKEGNDFRNWLNKIKPKEAAQLDIDLVGDYDNGHILYAHNLFGKEYDLYKKLSSENKIDISSVEEELAYNVEVAREAKELAEEDARALAAKEAKEREEAESRELASKIAIERSEQLAKERAIQKERELTLKKLRELAAKEAKEREEAEARLLAAKEAKERAEEEARVLAAKEAKERAEEEARLLAAKEAKERAEEEARLLAAKEAKERAEIKELVSEKMKNRLIQLAKEQLALEKRELAFKLASKEKPVKEANIVLGSFVNKQNATTLSKSLNSQGFKDVQISQSKDKYRVYILEVNTQSEITKKLMVVREKYSDAWVVYN
;
A
#
# COMPACT_ATOMS: atom_id res chain seq x y z
N MET A 1 -9.24 -29.70 -69.41
CA MET A 1 -10.63 -30.13 -69.06
C MET A 1 -10.66 -30.72 -67.65
N LYS A 2 -11.86 -30.92 -67.08
CA LYS A 2 -12.25 -31.49 -65.76
C LYS A 2 -11.16 -32.26 -64.99
N ASN A 3 -10.77 -31.85 -63.76
CA ASN A 3 -11.47 -32.01 -62.46
C ASN A 3 -11.57 -33.45 -61.89
N LYS A 4 -10.68 -33.77 -60.93
CA LYS A 4 -10.95 -34.22 -59.53
C LYS A 4 -9.56 -34.41 -58.85
N LYS A 5 -9.24 -33.84 -57.68
CA LYS A 5 -9.79 -34.00 -56.30
C LYS A 5 -9.66 -35.44 -55.75
N GLN A 6 -9.20 -35.68 -54.51
CA GLN A 6 -8.55 -34.83 -53.50
C GLN A 6 -8.14 -35.70 -52.28
N LYS A 7 -6.89 -35.64 -51.77
CA LYS A 7 -6.61 -35.69 -50.32
C LYS A 7 -5.14 -35.37 -49.96
N ILE A 8 -5.02 -34.39 -49.06
CA ILE A 8 -3.86 -33.88 -48.34
C ILE A 8 -3.44 -34.93 -47.26
N ILE A 9 -2.21 -35.01 -46.75
CA ILE A 9 -1.64 -34.16 -45.68
C ILE A 9 -0.10 -34.42 -45.54
N LEU A 10 0.70 -33.34 -45.42
CA LEU A 10 2.04 -33.13 -44.81
C LEU A 10 3.19 -34.19 -44.97
N SER A 11 4.49 -33.86 -45.00
CA SER A 11 5.24 -32.58 -45.01
C SER A 11 6.77 -32.80 -45.18
N THR A 12 7.49 -31.97 -45.95
CA THR A 12 8.95 -31.70 -45.81
C THR A 12 9.46 -30.51 -46.66
N LEU A 13 10.69 -30.06 -46.36
CA LEU A 13 11.49 -28.99 -47.00
C LEU A 13 11.88 -29.26 -48.47
N PRO A 14 12.25 -28.21 -49.25
CA PRO A 14 13.69 -27.94 -49.58
C PRO A 14 14.10 -26.48 -49.25
N VAL A 15 15.35 -26.11 -48.91
CA VAL A 15 16.70 -26.27 -49.51
C VAL A 15 17.05 -25.22 -50.60
N THR A 16 17.83 -24.22 -50.17
CA THR A 16 18.84 -23.35 -50.84
C THR A 16 18.85 -23.08 -52.35
N LEU A 17 19.19 -21.83 -52.70
CA LEU A 17 20.36 -21.57 -53.57
C LEU A 17 21.04 -20.20 -53.28
N LEU A 18 22.34 -20.12 -53.59
CA LEU A 18 23.17 -18.89 -53.66
C LEU A 18 23.24 -18.42 -55.15
N LEU A 19 24.10 -17.53 -55.68
CA LEU A 19 25.40 -16.95 -55.28
C LEU A 19 25.76 -15.81 -56.26
N SER A 20 26.63 -14.86 -55.91
CA SER A 20 27.46 -14.16 -56.93
C SER A 20 28.78 -13.55 -56.41
N PHE A 21 29.90 -14.16 -56.85
CA PHE A 21 31.16 -13.55 -57.36
C PHE A 21 31.94 -12.49 -56.54
N SER A 22 33.29 -12.53 -56.44
CA SER A 22 34.36 -13.40 -57.03
C SER A 22 35.40 -13.76 -55.93
N THR A 23 36.65 -14.24 -56.09
CA THR A 23 37.66 -14.61 -57.14
C THR A 23 38.75 -15.40 -56.36
N TRP A 24 39.60 -16.32 -56.87
CA TRP A 24 39.87 -16.93 -58.18
C TRP A 24 40.68 -18.24 -57.96
N PHE A 25 40.56 -19.20 -58.89
CA PHE A 25 41.64 -19.94 -59.58
C PHE A 25 43.12 -19.91 -59.05
N PHE A 26 43.93 -20.97 -59.15
CA PHE A 26 43.89 -22.16 -60.04
C PHE A 26 44.13 -23.52 -59.32
N ASN A 27 44.37 -24.59 -60.09
CA ASN A 27 44.31 -26.03 -59.73
C ASN A 27 45.66 -26.76 -60.02
N THR A 28 45.68 -28.11 -59.91
CA THR A 28 46.73 -29.09 -60.31
C THR A 28 47.88 -29.30 -59.31
N ASP A 29 48.44 -30.51 -59.08
CA ASP A 29 48.05 -31.85 -59.56
C ASP A 29 48.50 -33.01 -58.60
N ASN A 30 48.24 -34.26 -58.99
CA ASN A 30 48.57 -35.53 -58.29
C ASN A 30 50.06 -35.75 -57.94
N ILE A 31 50.34 -36.62 -56.94
CA ILE A 31 51.15 -37.85 -57.10
C ILE A 31 51.07 -38.80 -55.87
N ASN A 32 51.33 -40.09 -56.12
CA ASN A 32 51.10 -41.26 -55.25
C ASN A 32 52.14 -41.51 -54.13
N THR A 33 51.86 -42.56 -53.34
CA THR A 33 52.80 -43.47 -52.63
C THR A 33 53.60 -42.88 -51.45
N GLU A 34 53.97 -43.62 -50.41
CA GLU A 34 53.81 -45.07 -50.12
C GLU A 34 53.63 -45.29 -48.61
N ILE A 35 52.88 -46.33 -48.20
CA ILE A 35 52.85 -46.80 -46.80
C ILE A 35 53.12 -48.30 -46.82
N ASN A 36 54.19 -48.73 -46.14
CA ASN A 36 54.52 -50.13 -45.95
C ASN A 36 54.65 -50.44 -44.45
N LEU A 37 54.26 -51.64 -44.04
CA LEU A 37 54.15 -52.00 -42.62
C LEU A 37 55.47 -52.52 -42.06
N ASN A 38 55.75 -52.15 -40.81
CA ASN A 38 56.32 -52.95 -39.71
C ASN A 38 57.12 -52.05 -38.74
N SER A 39 57.21 -52.29 -37.43
CA SER A 39 56.39 -53.09 -36.51
C SER A 39 56.94 -52.90 -35.09
N GLU A 40 56.17 -52.34 -34.15
CA GLU A 40 56.33 -52.69 -32.73
C GLU A 40 55.13 -52.23 -31.89
N ILE A 41 54.65 -53.10 -31.00
CA ILE A 41 53.54 -52.80 -30.08
C ILE A 41 54.15 -52.36 -28.75
N LYS A 42 54.03 -51.08 -28.41
CA LYS A 42 54.27 -50.59 -27.05
C LYS A 42 53.01 -49.89 -26.52
N SER A 43 52.42 -50.52 -25.51
CA SER A 43 51.26 -50.03 -24.76
C SER A 43 51.55 -48.64 -24.17
N SER A 44 50.79 -47.63 -24.57
CA SER A 44 50.80 -46.31 -23.95
C SER A 44 49.45 -46.04 -23.28
N THR A 45 49.50 -45.72 -21.99
CA THR A 45 48.34 -45.36 -21.18
C THR A 45 47.81 -43.99 -21.60
N LYS A 46 46.51 -43.90 -21.91
CA LYS A 46 45.86 -42.61 -22.16
C LYS A 46 45.71 -41.83 -20.86
N GLU A 47 46.61 -40.87 -20.63
CA GLU A 47 46.28 -39.71 -19.81
C GLU A 47 45.12 -38.93 -20.49
N PRO A 48 44.09 -38.50 -19.74
CA PRO A 48 43.06 -37.62 -20.28
C PRO A 48 43.63 -36.21 -20.47
N LEU A 49 43.37 -35.60 -21.64
CA LEU A 49 43.85 -34.24 -21.93
C LEU A 49 43.36 -33.25 -20.87
N LEU A 50 44.29 -32.43 -20.36
CA LEU A 50 43.98 -31.24 -19.58
C LEU A 50 43.16 -30.26 -20.43
N LEU A 51 41.86 -30.16 -20.15
CA LEU A 51 41.05 -29.07 -20.64
C LEU A 51 41.44 -27.81 -19.85
N ASN A 52 42.08 -26.84 -20.51
CA ASN A 52 42.46 -25.58 -19.86
C ASN A 52 41.21 -24.87 -19.31
N GLU A 53 41.12 -24.70 -17.98
CA GLU A 53 39.96 -24.09 -17.31
C GLU A 53 39.85 -22.58 -17.60
N ILE A 54 39.30 -22.22 -18.77
CA ILE A 54 38.54 -20.98 -18.89
C ILE A 54 37.33 -21.13 -17.99
N LYS A 55 37.39 -20.57 -16.78
CA LYS A 55 36.25 -20.56 -15.86
C LYS A 55 35.11 -19.78 -16.50
N PRO A 56 33.94 -20.41 -16.78
CA PRO A 56 32.77 -19.64 -17.16
C PRO A 56 32.34 -18.79 -15.95
N ASP A 57 31.82 -17.59 -16.24
CA ASP A 57 31.19 -16.77 -15.20
C ASP A 57 30.07 -17.55 -14.49
N LYS A 58 29.90 -17.27 -13.19
CA LYS A 58 28.85 -17.90 -12.39
C LYS A 58 27.49 -17.64 -13.06
N PRO A 59 26.71 -18.69 -13.39
CA PRO A 59 25.54 -18.54 -14.22
C PRO A 59 24.45 -17.73 -13.49
N LEU A 60 23.94 -16.72 -14.19
CA LEU A 60 22.89 -15.82 -13.73
C LEU A 60 21.58 -16.61 -13.48
N VAL A 61 21.06 -16.53 -12.26
CA VAL A 61 19.85 -17.24 -11.80
C VAL A 61 18.63 -16.89 -12.65
N SER A 62 18.51 -15.62 -13.05
CA SER A 62 17.49 -15.13 -14.00
C SER A 62 17.43 -15.92 -15.33
N ASN A 63 18.56 -16.49 -15.78
CA ASN A 63 18.67 -17.25 -17.03
C ASN A 63 18.50 -18.77 -16.84
N LEU A 64 18.26 -19.28 -15.61
CA LEU A 64 18.23 -20.71 -15.35
C LEU A 64 16.85 -21.34 -15.57
N THR A 65 16.79 -22.34 -16.46
CA THR A 65 15.61 -23.20 -16.58
C THR A 65 15.42 -24.04 -15.32
N GLN A 66 14.19 -24.50 -15.07
CA GLN A 66 13.88 -25.38 -13.94
C GLN A 66 14.64 -26.72 -13.99
N ASN A 67 14.94 -27.24 -15.19
CA ASN A 67 15.80 -28.42 -15.35
C ASN A 67 17.27 -28.10 -15.01
N THR A 68 17.75 -26.90 -15.34
CA THR A 68 19.10 -26.44 -14.97
C THR A 68 19.22 -26.30 -13.44
N ILE A 69 18.24 -25.65 -12.80
CA ILE A 69 18.15 -25.51 -11.33
C ILE A 69 18.10 -26.89 -10.66
N LEU A 70 17.31 -27.84 -11.18
CA LEU A 70 17.24 -29.20 -10.65
C LEU A 70 18.60 -29.90 -10.72
N ASN A 71 19.31 -29.81 -11.85
CA ASN A 71 20.62 -30.44 -11.98
C ASN A 71 21.70 -29.75 -11.11
N TYR A 72 21.69 -28.42 -10.98
CA TYR A 72 22.56 -27.72 -10.04
C TYR A 72 22.27 -28.10 -8.58
N SER A 73 20.99 -28.29 -8.23
CA SER A 73 20.55 -28.63 -6.86
C SER A 73 21.10 -29.96 -6.33
N LYS A 74 21.47 -30.89 -7.23
CA LYS A 74 22.11 -32.18 -6.91
C LYS A 74 23.51 -31.98 -6.30
N VAL A 75 24.27 -31.01 -6.83
CA VAL A 75 25.63 -30.68 -6.38
C VAL A 75 25.62 -29.57 -5.33
N ASN A 76 24.95 -28.45 -5.61
CA ASN A 76 24.77 -27.32 -4.72
C ASN A 76 23.29 -27.16 -4.34
N SER A 77 22.91 -27.71 -3.18
CA SER A 77 21.52 -27.74 -2.75
C SER A 77 20.98 -26.39 -2.28
N CYS A 78 21.78 -25.31 -2.27
CA CYS A 78 21.28 -23.94 -2.15
C CYS A 78 20.29 -23.58 -3.30
N TYR A 79 20.41 -24.21 -4.48
CA TYR A 79 19.49 -24.01 -5.61
C TYR A 79 18.10 -24.66 -5.41
N LEU A 80 17.91 -25.55 -4.41
CA LEU A 80 16.62 -26.20 -4.15
C LEU A 80 15.49 -25.20 -3.86
N THR A 81 15.80 -24.01 -3.32
CA THR A 81 14.83 -22.95 -3.01
C THR A 81 14.09 -22.44 -4.24
N LEU A 82 14.75 -22.43 -5.40
CA LEU A 82 14.25 -21.85 -6.65
C LEU A 82 13.42 -22.84 -7.49
N LEU A 83 13.30 -24.10 -7.05
CA LEU A 83 12.53 -25.13 -7.75
C LEU A 83 11.03 -24.88 -7.66
N ARG A 84 10.34 -24.86 -8.80
CA ARG A 84 8.89 -24.64 -8.90
C ARG A 84 8.08 -25.93 -8.80
N ASP A 85 8.63 -26.97 -8.16
CA ASP A 85 7.90 -28.20 -7.82
C ASP A 85 7.41 -28.18 -6.35
N SER A 86 6.09 -28.13 -6.18
CA SER A 86 5.44 -28.17 -4.87
C SER A 86 5.62 -29.47 -4.07
N SER A 87 6.17 -30.54 -4.66
CA SER A 87 6.43 -31.81 -3.98
C SER A 87 7.60 -31.74 -2.98
N TYR A 88 8.49 -30.76 -3.15
CA TYR A 88 9.63 -30.49 -2.27
C TYR A 88 9.27 -29.69 -1.01
N PHE A 89 8.07 -29.09 -0.96
CA PHE A 89 7.68 -28.08 0.03
C PHE A 89 6.45 -28.50 0.86
N THR A 90 6.40 -28.05 2.11
CA THR A 90 5.28 -28.28 3.02
C THR A 90 4.07 -27.39 2.66
N LYS A 91 2.85 -27.81 3.02
CA LYS A 91 1.60 -27.05 2.82
C LYS A 91 1.53 -25.79 3.73
N PRO A 92 0.93 -24.66 3.28
CA PRO A 92 0.32 -24.43 1.96
C PRO A 92 1.35 -24.53 0.83
N ARG A 93 0.97 -25.15 -0.30
CA ARG A 93 1.89 -25.56 -1.36
C ARG A 93 2.46 -24.35 -2.11
N LYS A 94 3.53 -23.77 -1.58
CA LYS A 94 4.38 -22.84 -2.32
C LYS A 94 5.30 -23.65 -3.25
N SER A 95 5.29 -23.34 -4.54
CA SER A 95 6.20 -23.89 -5.55
C SER A 95 7.48 -23.06 -5.60
N GLY A 96 8.37 -23.26 -4.63
CA GLY A 96 9.64 -22.55 -4.52
C GLY A 96 9.51 -21.07 -4.16
N PHE A 97 10.67 -20.41 -4.13
CA PHE A 97 10.87 -19.02 -3.72
C PHE A 97 11.51 -18.24 -4.87
N ASN A 98 11.33 -16.92 -4.87
CA ASN A 98 12.06 -16.04 -5.78
C ASN A 98 13.47 -15.74 -5.22
N PHE A 99 14.37 -15.21 -6.04
CA PHE A 99 15.76 -14.94 -5.61
C PHE A 99 15.82 -13.86 -4.52
N GLU A 100 14.95 -12.87 -4.59
CA GLU A 100 14.82 -11.76 -3.64
C GLU A 100 14.39 -12.25 -2.26
N GLU A 101 13.58 -13.31 -2.20
CA GLU A 101 13.12 -13.92 -0.94
C GLU A 101 14.22 -14.68 -0.19
N LEU A 102 15.38 -14.91 -0.81
CA LEU A 102 16.55 -15.46 -0.14
C LEU A 102 17.23 -14.41 0.75
N ILE A 103 17.11 -13.13 0.40
CA ILE A 103 17.78 -12.01 1.06
C ILE A 103 17.16 -11.73 2.44
N ASN A 104 18.03 -11.55 3.44
CA ASN A 104 17.64 -11.17 4.79
C ASN A 104 17.36 -9.65 4.87
N ASP A 105 16.07 -9.33 4.89
CA ASP A 105 15.47 -8.01 5.05
C ASP A 105 15.68 -7.35 6.44
N SER A 106 16.18 -8.07 7.45
CA SER A 106 16.22 -7.59 8.83
C SER A 106 17.47 -6.77 9.21
N LEU A 107 18.46 -6.66 8.32
CA LEU A 107 19.71 -5.96 8.58
C LEU A 107 19.70 -4.59 7.89
N PRO A 108 20.54 -3.62 8.30
CA PRO A 108 20.65 -2.33 7.64
C PRO A 108 20.90 -2.46 6.13
N ASN A 109 20.33 -1.55 5.34
CA ASN A 109 20.51 -1.55 3.88
C ASN A 109 22.00 -1.45 3.52
N GLY A 110 22.42 -2.19 2.49
CA GLY A 110 23.83 -2.34 2.12
C GLY A 110 24.64 -3.26 3.03
N SER A 111 24.05 -3.90 4.05
CA SER A 111 24.75 -4.89 4.87
C SER A 111 25.27 -6.06 4.03
N PRO A 112 26.58 -6.36 4.07
CA PRO A 112 27.17 -7.44 3.26
C PRO A 112 26.77 -8.84 3.74
N TYR A 113 26.08 -8.92 4.89
CA TYR A 113 25.58 -10.17 5.47
C TYR A 113 24.11 -10.46 5.13
N SER A 114 23.39 -9.52 4.50
CA SER A 114 21.99 -9.72 4.10
C SER A 114 21.82 -10.80 3.03
N ASN A 115 22.88 -11.12 2.29
CA ASN A 115 22.89 -12.20 1.29
C ASN A 115 22.82 -13.63 1.89
N ARG A 116 22.95 -13.79 3.23
CA ARG A 116 23.09 -15.09 3.90
C ARG A 116 21.75 -15.79 4.14
N PHE A 117 21.61 -16.98 3.55
CA PHE A 117 20.50 -17.90 3.79
C PHE A 117 20.98 -19.32 4.11
N LEU A 118 20.07 -20.11 4.67
CA LEU A 118 20.31 -21.52 5.03
C LEU A 118 19.34 -22.43 4.28
N VAL A 119 19.80 -23.60 3.86
CA VAL A 119 18.94 -24.64 3.26
C VAL A 119 19.19 -25.99 3.91
N ALA A 120 18.17 -26.56 4.54
CA ALA A 120 18.15 -27.96 4.99
C ALA A 120 17.55 -28.83 3.89
N ASP A 121 18.42 -29.52 3.16
CA ASP A 121 18.05 -30.64 2.28
C ASP A 121 17.90 -31.89 3.16
N LEU A 122 16.67 -32.38 3.32
CA LEU A 122 16.38 -33.53 4.19
C LEU A 122 16.14 -34.83 3.43
N MET A 123 16.58 -34.93 2.16
CA MET A 123 16.46 -36.17 1.39
C MET A 123 17.65 -37.09 1.66
N THR A 124 17.41 -38.29 2.21
CA THR A 124 18.43 -39.35 2.31
C THR A 124 18.59 -40.11 1.00
N LEU A 125 17.59 -40.08 0.10
CA LEU A 125 17.56 -40.90 -1.10
C LEU A 125 17.77 -40.13 -2.42
N ASP A 126 18.41 -40.79 -3.38
CA ASP A 126 18.52 -40.34 -4.76
C ASP A 126 17.18 -40.52 -5.52
N GLU A 127 17.16 -40.21 -6.81
CA GLU A 127 16.00 -40.40 -7.68
C GLU A 127 15.61 -41.89 -7.85
N ASN A 128 16.52 -42.82 -7.57
CA ASN A 128 16.35 -44.27 -7.69
C ASN A 128 16.03 -44.96 -6.34
N LEU A 129 15.75 -44.16 -5.29
CA LEU A 129 15.50 -44.62 -3.92
C LEU A 129 16.69 -45.36 -3.25
N ASN A 130 17.91 -45.11 -3.72
CA ASN A 130 19.18 -45.53 -3.11
C ASN A 130 19.72 -44.46 -2.16
N SER A 131 20.59 -44.83 -1.23
CA SER A 131 21.23 -43.85 -0.33
C SER A 131 22.16 -42.92 -1.10
N ARG A 132 21.94 -41.60 -0.99
CA ARG A 132 22.80 -40.56 -1.60
C ARG A 132 24.21 -40.59 -1.03
N GLY A 133 24.31 -40.91 0.26
CA GLY A 133 25.42 -40.53 1.09
C GLY A 133 25.39 -39.04 1.48
N VAL A 134 26.18 -38.70 2.48
CA VAL A 134 26.44 -37.33 2.90
C VAL A 134 27.93 -37.05 2.81
N SER A 135 28.27 -35.86 2.33
CA SER A 135 29.62 -35.31 2.25
C SER A 135 29.56 -33.87 2.76
N GLU A 136 30.40 -33.54 3.74
CA GLU A 136 30.53 -32.17 4.24
C GLU A 136 31.47 -31.35 3.35
N ILE A 137 31.28 -30.03 3.37
CA ILE A 137 32.14 -29.06 2.71
C ILE A 137 32.50 -28.02 3.75
N ASN A 138 33.74 -28.06 4.21
CA ASN A 138 34.27 -27.05 5.12
C ASN A 138 34.39 -25.69 4.39
N PRO A 139 34.11 -24.57 5.08
CA PRO A 139 34.27 -23.23 4.53
C PRO A 139 35.72 -22.95 4.10
N ARG A 140 35.88 -22.21 3.00
CA ARG A 140 37.16 -21.61 2.58
C ARG A 140 37.18 -20.14 3.02
N LEU A 141 38.10 -19.77 3.89
CA LEU A 141 38.12 -18.45 4.54
C LEU A 141 38.39 -17.33 3.53
N SER A 142 39.28 -17.60 2.58
CA SER A 142 39.60 -16.73 1.43
C SER A 142 38.40 -16.35 0.56
N LYS A 143 37.26 -17.06 0.65
CA LYS A 143 36.01 -16.74 -0.07
C LYS A 143 34.98 -15.97 0.77
N ILE A 144 35.12 -15.95 2.09
CA ILE A 144 34.09 -15.47 3.02
C ILE A 144 34.23 -13.97 3.28
N TYR A 145 33.11 -13.25 3.27
CA TYR A 145 33.11 -11.78 3.41
C TYR A 145 33.84 -11.29 4.67
N ASP A 146 33.65 -11.97 5.81
CA ASP A 146 34.21 -11.63 7.13
C ASP A 146 35.75 -11.55 7.12
N PHE A 147 36.41 -12.19 6.14
CA PHE A 147 37.86 -12.26 5.93
C PHE A 147 38.34 -11.45 4.73
N ARG A 148 37.46 -10.72 4.04
CA ARG A 148 37.83 -9.85 2.90
C ARG A 148 38.77 -8.75 3.37
N GLY A 149 39.91 -8.61 2.69
CA GLY A 149 40.94 -7.62 3.05
C GLY A 149 41.80 -7.99 4.27
N TYR A 150 41.71 -9.23 4.76
CA TYR A 150 42.67 -9.75 5.73
C TYR A 150 43.95 -10.22 5.01
N ASP A 151 45.08 -10.20 5.71
CA ASP A 151 46.37 -10.60 5.15
C ASP A 151 46.38 -12.09 4.74
N LYS A 152 46.92 -12.38 3.55
CA LYS A 152 46.97 -13.74 2.97
C LYS A 152 47.73 -14.73 3.87
N LYS A 153 48.81 -14.32 4.55
CA LYS A 153 49.56 -15.15 5.50
C LYS A 153 48.70 -15.53 6.70
N ALA A 154 47.88 -14.61 7.20
CA ALA A 154 47.00 -14.85 8.33
C ALA A 154 45.83 -15.80 8.00
N ILE A 155 45.29 -15.69 6.78
CA ILE A 155 44.29 -16.65 6.25
C ILE A 155 44.92 -18.04 6.08
N ASN A 156 46.10 -18.12 5.48
CA ASN A 156 46.85 -19.37 5.34
C ASN A 156 47.15 -19.99 6.71
N ALA A 157 47.55 -19.19 7.71
CA ALA A 157 47.80 -19.66 9.07
C ALA A 157 46.56 -20.29 9.71
N LEU A 158 45.38 -19.70 9.55
CA LEU A 158 44.12 -20.34 9.96
C LEU A 158 43.87 -21.65 9.20
N GLU A 159 43.97 -21.65 7.86
CA GLU A 159 43.68 -22.83 7.04
C GLU A 159 44.68 -23.99 7.28
N TYR A 160 45.92 -23.69 7.70
CA TYR A 160 46.97 -24.67 8.02
C TYR A 160 47.20 -24.98 9.51
N ALA A 161 46.58 -24.26 10.46
CA ALA A 161 46.82 -24.45 11.91
C ALA A 161 46.69 -25.91 12.38
N GLU A 162 45.74 -26.65 11.81
CA GLU A 162 45.53 -28.10 12.02
C GLU A 162 46.77 -28.93 11.62
N LYS A 163 47.36 -28.66 10.44
CA LYS A 163 48.57 -29.35 9.98
C LYS A 163 49.81 -28.97 10.77
N LEU A 164 49.89 -27.71 11.20
CA LEU A 164 50.99 -27.17 12.01
C LEU A 164 50.91 -27.63 13.48
N LYS A 165 49.85 -28.37 13.87
CA LYS A 165 49.58 -28.90 15.21
C LYS A 165 49.56 -27.87 16.36
N LEU A 166 49.62 -26.57 16.06
CA LEU A 166 49.77 -25.49 17.05
C LEU A 166 48.69 -25.53 18.14
N ASP A 167 49.05 -25.16 19.36
CA ASP A 167 48.12 -24.83 20.43
C ASP A 167 47.61 -23.38 20.32
N GLU A 168 46.79 -22.97 21.29
CA GLU A 168 46.16 -21.65 21.28
C GLU A 168 47.13 -20.49 21.57
N LYS A 169 48.22 -20.76 22.28
CA LYS A 169 49.31 -19.82 22.57
C LYS A 169 50.26 -19.75 21.38
N GLU A 170 50.73 -20.88 20.87
CA GLU A 170 51.64 -20.95 19.71
C GLU A 170 51.04 -20.26 18.49
N PHE A 171 49.74 -20.46 18.24
CA PHE A 171 49.02 -19.77 17.18
C PHE A 171 48.89 -18.25 17.41
N ALA A 172 48.71 -17.82 18.66
CA ALA A 172 48.67 -16.39 19.01
C ALA A 172 50.04 -15.73 18.86
N ASP A 173 51.11 -16.40 19.30
CA ASP A 173 52.49 -15.93 19.21
C ASP A 173 52.98 -15.84 17.75
N TYR A 174 52.61 -16.81 16.90
CA TYR A 174 52.80 -16.72 15.45
C TYR A 174 52.11 -15.47 14.86
N LEU A 175 50.85 -15.21 15.23
CA LEU A 175 50.12 -14.03 14.73
C LEU A 175 50.62 -12.69 15.31
N ASN A 176 51.24 -12.69 16.49
CA ASN A 176 51.91 -11.52 17.06
C ASN A 176 53.07 -11.07 16.16
N GLY A 177 53.87 -12.02 15.63
CA GLY A 177 54.98 -11.75 14.72
C GLY A 177 54.59 -11.14 13.36
N LEU A 178 53.30 -11.15 13.00
CA LEU A 178 52.79 -10.61 11.73
C LEU A 178 52.25 -9.16 11.82
N ASN A 179 52.23 -8.54 13.00
CA ASN A 179 51.79 -7.15 13.22
C ASN A 179 50.44 -6.77 12.56
N LEU A 180 49.43 -7.62 12.70
CA LEU A 180 48.18 -7.53 11.94
C LEU A 180 47.11 -6.67 12.63
N ALA A 181 46.57 -5.67 11.93
CA ALA A 181 45.49 -4.81 12.44
C ALA A 181 44.19 -5.56 12.84
N ASN A 182 43.97 -6.78 12.33
CA ASN A 182 42.82 -7.63 12.71
C ASN A 182 43.21 -8.81 13.64
N ARG A 183 44.44 -8.87 14.17
CA ARG A 183 44.99 -10.01 14.96
C ARG A 183 43.99 -10.58 15.96
N ASP A 184 43.43 -9.75 16.83
CA ASP A 184 42.60 -10.22 17.94
C ASP A 184 41.27 -10.84 17.48
N LYS A 185 40.73 -10.39 16.34
CA LYS A 185 39.56 -11.02 15.69
C LYS A 185 39.90 -12.41 15.15
N ILE A 186 41.11 -12.57 14.58
CA ILE A 186 41.63 -13.84 14.05
C ILE A 186 41.86 -14.84 15.20
N ILE A 187 42.53 -14.40 16.28
CA ILE A 187 42.73 -15.22 17.50
C ILE A 187 41.38 -15.60 18.11
N ASN A 188 40.42 -14.68 18.23
CA ASN A 188 39.09 -14.98 18.74
C ASN A 188 38.36 -15.99 17.84
N PHE A 189 38.38 -15.81 16.52
CA PHE A 189 37.79 -16.79 15.59
C PHE A 189 38.43 -18.18 15.72
N TYR A 190 39.77 -18.25 15.83
CA TYR A 190 40.48 -19.51 16.03
C TYR A 190 40.06 -20.20 17.33
N LYS A 191 40.27 -19.54 18.47
CA LYS A 191 39.95 -19.99 19.82
C LYS A 191 38.51 -20.49 19.96
N LYS A 192 37.57 -19.83 19.29
CA LYS A 192 36.13 -19.98 19.55
C LYS A 192 35.38 -20.80 18.50
N VAL A 193 35.94 -20.97 17.29
CA VAL A 193 35.28 -21.61 16.15
C VAL A 193 36.24 -22.53 15.40
N TRP A 194 37.37 -21.99 14.92
CA TRP A 194 38.21 -22.70 13.95
C TRP A 194 39.01 -23.86 14.53
N LYS A 195 39.47 -23.77 15.78
CA LYS A 195 40.23 -24.86 16.42
C LYS A 195 39.43 -26.15 16.64
N PHE A 196 38.12 -26.10 16.41
CA PHE A 196 37.23 -27.27 16.46
C PHE A 196 37.04 -27.94 15.09
N LYS A 197 37.64 -27.40 14.01
CA LYS A 197 37.55 -27.92 12.65
C LYS A 197 38.04 -29.37 12.58
N THR A 198 37.23 -30.22 11.94
CA THR A 198 37.58 -31.60 11.59
C THR A 198 37.72 -31.72 10.07
N PRO A 199 38.29 -32.82 9.56
CA PRO A 199 38.07 -33.23 8.17
C PRO A 199 36.57 -33.27 7.84
N PRO A 200 36.16 -33.05 6.57
CA PRO A 200 34.75 -33.11 6.21
C PRO A 200 34.24 -34.56 6.28
N LEU A 201 33.13 -34.79 6.99
CA LEU A 201 32.51 -36.12 7.09
C LEU A 201 32.04 -36.61 5.71
N GLU A 202 32.45 -37.80 5.31
CA GLU A 202 31.99 -38.47 4.09
C GLU A 202 31.54 -39.92 4.39
N LYS A 203 30.29 -40.27 4.07
CA LYS A 203 29.78 -41.64 4.22
C LYS A 203 28.51 -41.90 3.42
N LYS A 204 28.31 -43.15 2.97
CA LYS A 204 27.12 -43.56 2.20
C LYS A 204 25.92 -43.99 3.06
N ILE A 205 26.17 -44.56 4.23
CA ILE A 205 25.15 -45.09 5.17
C ILE A 205 25.52 -44.74 6.61
N SER A 206 24.70 -45.13 7.59
CA SER A 206 25.03 -45.00 9.02
C SER A 206 24.39 -46.11 9.84
N TYR A 207 25.02 -46.42 10.97
CA TYR A 207 24.75 -47.61 11.78
C TYR A 207 24.22 -47.20 13.17
N SER A 208 23.35 -48.02 13.74
CA SER A 208 22.92 -47.89 15.14
C SER A 208 22.35 -49.21 15.64
N LYS A 209 23.10 -49.87 16.54
CA LYS A 209 22.80 -51.25 16.98
C LYS A 209 22.59 -52.16 15.76
N SER A 210 21.59 -53.04 15.80
CA SER A 210 21.12 -53.87 14.70
C SER A 210 20.29 -53.12 13.64
N SER A 211 20.72 -51.95 13.16
CA SER A 211 20.06 -51.25 12.04
C SER A 211 21.00 -50.34 11.25
N GLN A 212 20.90 -50.42 9.92
CA GLN A 212 21.53 -49.50 8.97
C GLN A 212 20.50 -48.48 8.45
N TYR A 213 20.96 -47.28 8.10
CA TYR A 213 20.12 -46.19 7.60
C TYR A 213 20.78 -45.45 6.43
N ALA A 214 19.96 -45.03 5.46
CA ALA A 214 20.40 -44.18 4.37
C ALA A 214 20.80 -42.77 4.86
N ALA A 215 21.88 -42.23 4.30
CA ALA A 215 22.41 -40.91 4.63
C ALA A 215 22.28 -39.93 3.45
N GLY A 216 22.09 -38.65 3.76
CA GLY A 216 22.01 -37.56 2.79
C GLY A 216 21.42 -36.25 3.32
N GLN A 217 20.88 -36.22 4.54
CA GLN A 217 20.36 -34.99 5.15
C GLN A 217 21.50 -34.02 5.49
N LYS A 218 21.40 -32.79 4.98
CA LYS A 218 22.48 -31.81 5.01
C LYS A 218 21.98 -30.38 5.12
N LEU A 219 22.77 -29.53 5.75
CA LEU A 219 22.52 -28.10 5.93
C LEU A 219 23.57 -27.30 5.16
N CYS A 220 23.11 -26.59 4.14
CA CYS A 220 23.92 -25.71 3.31
C CYS A 220 23.89 -24.27 3.85
N LEU A 221 25.06 -23.64 3.91
CA LEU A 221 25.25 -22.22 4.20
C LEU A 221 25.47 -21.52 2.85
N CYS A 222 24.58 -20.58 2.51
CA CYS A 222 24.43 -20.07 1.15
C CYS A 222 24.51 -18.55 1.11
N GLU A 223 25.17 -17.98 0.10
CA GLU A 223 25.15 -16.54 -0.17
C GLU A 223 24.57 -16.21 -1.55
N ALA A 224 23.56 -15.35 -1.57
CA ALA A 224 22.90 -14.83 -2.77
C ALA A 224 23.55 -13.50 -3.22
N HIS A 225 24.42 -13.55 -4.23
CA HIS A 225 25.20 -12.41 -4.72
C HIS A 225 24.67 -11.91 -6.07
N LYS A 226 23.99 -10.74 -6.06
CA LYS A 226 23.33 -10.08 -7.21
C LYS A 226 22.22 -10.91 -7.88
N ASP A 227 22.61 -11.95 -8.60
CA ASP A 227 21.76 -12.93 -9.30
C ASP A 227 22.50 -14.28 -9.40
N THR A 228 23.32 -14.61 -8.40
CA THR A 228 24.11 -15.86 -8.35
C THR A 228 24.07 -16.46 -6.94
N ILE A 229 24.19 -17.77 -6.82
CA ILE A 229 24.18 -18.48 -5.53
C ILE A 229 25.51 -19.22 -5.33
N GLU A 230 26.20 -18.94 -4.22
CA GLU A 230 27.40 -19.66 -3.80
C GLU A 230 27.16 -20.48 -2.52
N LEU A 231 27.68 -21.71 -2.51
CA LEU A 231 27.72 -22.58 -1.33
C LEU A 231 28.99 -22.25 -0.54
N ILE A 232 28.83 -21.73 0.67
CA ILE A 232 29.93 -21.40 1.58
C ILE A 232 30.41 -22.63 2.34
N ALA A 233 29.46 -23.42 2.88
CA ALA A 233 29.74 -24.65 3.60
C ALA A 233 28.53 -25.60 3.55
N GLN A 234 28.76 -26.88 3.83
CA GLN A 234 27.73 -27.91 3.89
C GLN A 234 28.04 -28.85 5.07
N PHE A 235 27.11 -29.02 6.00
CA PHE A 235 27.28 -29.93 7.14
C PHE A 235 26.22 -31.03 7.15
N ALA A 236 26.59 -32.22 7.62
CA ALA A 236 25.69 -33.35 7.79
C ALA A 236 24.76 -33.07 8.97
N ILE A 237 23.46 -33.30 8.81
CA ILE A 237 22.47 -33.06 9.88
C ILE A 237 21.56 -34.25 10.14
N SER A 238 20.93 -34.27 11.31
CA SER A 238 19.80 -35.15 11.59
C SER A 238 18.52 -34.34 11.80
N GLY A 239 17.56 -34.49 10.89
CA GLY A 239 16.17 -34.06 11.04
C GLY A 239 15.33 -35.06 11.84
N LYS A 240 14.02 -34.80 11.95
CA LYS A 240 13.11 -35.55 12.82
C LYS A 240 12.96 -37.04 12.44
N ARG A 241 13.28 -37.90 13.39
CA ARG A 241 12.77 -39.27 13.51
C ARG A 241 12.65 -39.63 14.98
N PHE A 242 11.44 -39.98 15.41
CA PHE A 242 11.21 -40.54 16.75
C PHE A 242 10.53 -41.90 16.58
N SER A 243 11.11 -42.95 17.15
CA SER A 243 10.62 -44.33 17.06
C SER A 243 10.31 -44.87 18.46
N SER A 244 9.05 -45.22 18.71
CA SER A 244 8.67 -46.14 19.80
C SER A 244 8.62 -47.57 19.27
N ALA A 245 8.49 -48.57 20.16
CA ALA A 245 8.37 -49.97 19.77
C ALA A 245 7.17 -50.29 18.85
N THR A 246 6.18 -49.39 18.78
CA THR A 246 4.91 -49.57 18.03
C THR A 246 4.65 -48.49 16.99
N SER A 247 5.50 -47.45 16.87
CA SER A 247 5.27 -46.37 15.90
C SER A 247 6.53 -45.59 15.57
N GLU A 248 6.71 -45.24 14.29
CA GLU A 248 7.68 -44.23 13.88
C GLU A 248 7.01 -42.91 13.51
N TYR A 249 7.62 -41.80 13.91
CA TYR A 249 7.18 -40.43 13.68
C TYR A 249 8.19 -39.71 12.78
N LEU A 250 7.99 -39.89 11.48
CA LEU A 250 8.60 -39.11 10.40
C LEU A 250 7.69 -37.90 10.03
N PRO A 251 8.24 -36.77 9.56
CA PRO A 251 7.50 -35.60 9.09
C PRO A 251 6.99 -35.77 7.64
N ILE A 252 6.18 -36.81 7.40
CA ILE A 252 5.63 -37.16 6.07
C ILE A 252 4.11 -37.40 6.14
N GLY A 253 3.44 -37.39 5.00
CA GLY A 253 1.99 -37.54 4.86
C GLY A 253 1.22 -36.55 5.73
N LYS A 254 0.31 -37.05 6.57
CA LYS A 254 -0.45 -36.24 7.54
C LYS A 254 0.44 -35.44 8.52
N ARG A 255 1.72 -35.85 8.70
CA ARG A 255 2.73 -35.20 9.56
C ARG A 255 3.68 -34.27 8.80
N ARG A 256 3.57 -34.15 7.46
CA ARG A 256 4.44 -33.26 6.64
C ARG A 256 4.47 -31.82 7.15
N LYS A 257 3.35 -31.34 7.70
CA LYS A 257 3.22 -30.02 8.33
C LYS A 257 4.12 -29.77 9.55
N TYR A 258 4.92 -30.74 10.02
CA TYR A 258 5.84 -30.56 11.15
C TYR A 258 6.90 -29.49 10.87
N TYR A 259 7.57 -29.55 9.72
CA TYR A 259 8.53 -28.53 9.29
C TYR A 259 7.88 -27.58 8.28
N ALA A 260 7.91 -26.27 8.55
CA ALA A 260 7.60 -25.25 7.56
C ALA A 260 8.59 -25.30 6.38
N SER A 261 8.18 -24.83 5.21
CA SER A 261 9.10 -24.63 4.08
C SER A 261 10.05 -23.45 4.32
N HIS A 262 9.65 -22.50 5.17
CA HIS A 262 10.37 -21.25 5.47
C HIS A 262 10.33 -20.97 6.98
N TYR A 263 11.50 -20.63 7.52
CA TYR A 263 11.75 -20.23 8.89
C TYR A 263 12.62 -18.96 8.90
N ARG A 264 12.57 -18.20 10.00
CA ARG A 264 13.58 -17.18 10.33
C ARG A 264 14.39 -17.60 11.56
N ILE A 265 15.70 -17.34 11.55
CA ILE A 265 16.60 -17.61 12.68
C ILE A 265 16.55 -16.47 13.72
N THR A 266 15.60 -16.52 14.66
CA THR A 266 15.25 -15.36 15.52
C THR A 266 16.21 -15.11 16.69
N SER A 267 17.00 -16.11 17.10
CA SER A 267 17.93 -16.00 18.24
C SER A 267 19.16 -16.89 18.03
N LYS A 268 20.33 -16.40 18.42
CA LYS A 268 21.62 -17.10 18.34
C LYS A 268 22.26 -17.20 19.72
N CYS A 269 22.36 -18.41 20.27
CA CYS A 269 22.87 -18.68 21.62
C CYS A 269 24.26 -19.33 21.52
N TRP A 270 25.14 -19.09 22.49
CA TRP A 270 26.43 -19.82 22.60
C TRP A 270 26.29 -21.04 23.52
N ASP A 271 27.31 -21.90 23.54
CA ASP A 271 27.46 -22.96 24.55
C ASP A 271 28.00 -22.40 25.89
N ARG A 272 27.77 -23.10 27.01
CA ARG A 272 28.14 -22.65 28.37
C ARG A 272 29.65 -22.61 28.60
N ALA A 273 30.38 -23.56 28.01
CA ALA A 273 31.84 -23.62 28.15
C ALA A 273 32.52 -22.38 27.51
N ARG A 274 31.89 -21.80 26.50
CA ARG A 274 32.30 -20.52 25.90
C ARG A 274 31.83 -19.31 26.70
N LYS A 275 32.78 -18.66 27.39
CA LYS A 275 32.64 -17.26 27.83
C LYS A 275 32.37 -16.35 26.61
N TYR A 276 31.32 -15.52 26.68
CA TYR A 276 30.92 -14.58 25.62
C TYR A 276 31.52 -13.18 25.86
N GLU A 277 32.45 -12.77 25.00
CA GLU A 277 33.38 -11.67 25.27
C GLU A 277 33.18 -10.47 24.32
N THR A 278 33.94 -9.39 24.48
CA THR A 278 33.74 -8.12 23.75
C THR A 278 33.83 -8.30 22.23
N LEU A 279 34.79 -9.09 21.74
CA LEU A 279 34.93 -9.41 20.32
C LEU A 279 33.77 -10.26 19.79
N ASP A 280 33.22 -11.17 20.62
CA ASP A 280 32.04 -11.95 20.26
C ASP A 280 30.80 -11.04 20.11
N LYS A 281 30.64 -10.05 21.00
CA LYS A 281 29.57 -9.04 20.95
C LYS A 281 29.68 -8.14 19.73
N GLN A 282 30.88 -7.65 19.42
CA GLN A 282 31.15 -6.81 18.25
C GLN A 282 30.85 -7.55 16.94
N HIS A 283 31.29 -8.82 16.83
CA HIS A 283 30.96 -9.67 15.68
C HIS A 283 29.44 -9.91 15.57
N ASP A 284 28.77 -10.22 16.68
CA ASP A 284 27.33 -10.42 16.68
C ASP A 284 26.55 -9.14 16.34
N GLN A 285 27.01 -7.95 16.71
CA GLN A 285 26.37 -6.68 16.34
C GLN A 285 26.31 -6.49 14.82
N LEU A 286 27.37 -6.82 14.09
CA LEU A 286 27.40 -6.80 12.61
C LEU A 286 26.36 -7.75 11.99
N LEU A 287 26.03 -8.83 12.72
CA LEU A 287 25.09 -9.88 12.32
C LEU A 287 23.68 -9.71 12.92
N GLY A 288 23.32 -8.52 13.41
CA GLY A 288 21.98 -8.22 13.96
C GLY A 288 21.74 -8.66 15.41
N GLY A 289 22.80 -9.09 16.11
CA GLY A 289 22.83 -9.42 17.53
C GLY A 289 22.89 -10.91 17.85
N GLY A 290 23.34 -11.22 19.07
CA GLY A 290 23.45 -12.57 19.62
C GLY A 290 23.34 -12.57 21.15
N LYS A 291 23.05 -13.74 21.72
CA LYS A 291 22.79 -13.95 23.15
C LYS A 291 24.00 -14.53 23.87
N LYS A 292 24.13 -14.15 25.15
CA LYS A 292 25.04 -14.78 26.13
C LYS A 292 24.41 -16.01 26.78
N GLU A 293 23.08 -16.09 26.72
CA GLU A 293 22.26 -17.12 27.32
C GLU A 293 22.40 -18.44 26.57
N VAL A 294 22.38 -19.53 27.33
CA VAL A 294 22.43 -20.91 26.85
C VAL A 294 20.99 -21.46 26.78
N THR A 295 20.70 -22.34 25.81
CA THR A 295 19.35 -22.92 25.63
C THR A 295 19.28 -24.29 26.29
N PHE A 296 18.17 -24.60 26.98
CA PHE A 296 18.01 -25.86 27.71
C PHE A 296 16.76 -26.64 27.25
N TYR A 297 16.94 -27.93 26.98
CA TYR A 297 15.85 -28.87 26.75
C TYR A 297 15.33 -29.40 28.10
N LYS A 298 14.01 -29.26 28.33
CA LYS A 298 13.34 -29.64 29.59
C LYS A 298 14.01 -29.08 30.86
N GLY A 299 14.69 -27.93 30.77
CA GLY A 299 15.43 -27.31 31.87
C GLY A 299 16.74 -28.01 32.27
N GLY A 300 16.83 -29.34 32.17
CA GLY A 300 17.97 -30.12 32.65
C GLY A 300 19.14 -30.30 31.67
N PHE A 301 18.91 -30.19 30.35
CA PHE A 301 19.94 -30.53 29.35
C PHE A 301 20.31 -29.34 28.47
N GLU A 302 21.60 -29.06 28.35
CA GLU A 302 22.12 -28.02 27.46
C GLU A 302 21.95 -28.37 25.98
N LEU A 303 21.59 -27.37 25.16
CA LEU A 303 21.64 -27.40 23.71
C LEU A 303 22.74 -26.42 23.23
N PRO A 304 23.97 -26.90 22.97
CA PRO A 304 25.10 -26.04 22.61
C PRO A 304 24.90 -25.34 21.26
N ASN A 305 25.34 -24.09 21.15
CA ASN A 305 25.37 -23.31 19.91
C ASN A 305 23.99 -23.13 19.22
N PHE A 306 22.92 -23.08 20.03
CA PHE A 306 21.54 -23.13 19.55
C PHE A 306 21.12 -21.91 18.72
N LEU A 307 20.69 -22.17 17.49
CA LEU A 307 19.99 -21.23 16.61
C LEU A 307 18.47 -21.51 16.67
N LEU A 308 17.70 -20.58 17.26
CA LEU A 308 16.24 -20.70 17.36
C LEU A 308 15.61 -20.43 15.99
N MET A 309 14.80 -21.38 15.49
CA MET A 309 14.01 -21.17 14.27
C MET A 309 12.53 -20.95 14.61
N VAL A 310 11.92 -19.96 13.96
CA VAL A 310 10.48 -19.68 14.05
C VAL A 310 9.88 -19.75 12.64
N PRO A 311 8.81 -20.53 12.41
CA PRO A 311 8.20 -20.63 11.08
C PRO A 311 7.55 -19.30 10.71
N THR A 312 7.57 -18.95 9.43
CA THR A 312 6.89 -17.74 8.93
C THR A 312 5.36 -17.90 8.97
N ILE A 313 4.62 -16.79 8.82
CA ILE A 313 3.18 -16.74 9.10
C ILE A 313 2.33 -17.61 8.18
N GLU A 314 2.85 -17.98 7.01
CA GLU A 314 2.23 -18.86 6.02
C GLU A 314 2.19 -20.33 6.49
N PHE A 315 3.01 -20.70 7.48
CA PHE A 315 3.13 -22.07 7.99
C PHE A 315 2.70 -22.18 9.47
N PRO A 316 1.49 -21.74 9.86
CA PRO A 316 1.09 -21.62 11.28
C PRO A 316 0.95 -22.97 12.00
N SER A 317 0.80 -24.06 11.24
CA SER A 317 0.78 -25.45 11.76
C SER A 317 2.16 -26.05 12.03
N ALA A 318 3.25 -25.38 11.62
CA ALA A 318 4.60 -25.91 11.81
C ALA A 318 5.09 -25.77 13.25
N VAL A 319 6.05 -26.61 13.62
CA VAL A 319 6.62 -26.60 14.97
C VAL A 319 7.33 -25.27 15.25
N LYS A 320 6.89 -24.61 16.31
CA LYS A 320 7.54 -23.41 16.89
C LYS A 320 8.55 -23.86 17.94
N MET A 321 9.57 -23.04 18.21
CA MET A 321 10.57 -23.25 19.27
C MET A 321 11.53 -24.46 19.11
N ASN A 322 11.62 -25.06 17.93
CA ASN A 322 12.77 -25.90 17.57
C ASN A 322 13.98 -25.02 17.15
N GLY A 323 15.15 -25.64 16.97
CA GLY A 323 16.34 -24.95 16.48
C GLY A 323 17.30 -25.83 15.69
N ILE A 324 18.45 -25.25 15.35
CA ILE A 324 19.65 -25.94 14.86
C ILE A 324 20.68 -25.90 15.99
N HIS A 325 21.27 -27.03 16.38
CA HIS A 325 22.25 -27.08 17.47
C HIS A 325 23.21 -28.26 17.36
N GLN A 326 24.29 -28.24 18.16
CA GLN A 326 25.23 -29.36 18.27
C GLN A 326 24.50 -30.65 18.67
N VAL A 327 24.98 -31.82 18.22
CA VAL A 327 24.57 -33.10 18.82
C VAL A 327 24.75 -33.04 20.35
N ALA A 328 23.66 -33.23 21.07
CA ALA A 328 23.57 -33.22 22.52
C ALA A 328 22.47 -34.20 22.98
N LEU A 329 22.52 -34.66 24.24
CA LEU A 329 21.81 -35.84 24.77
C LEU A 329 22.44 -37.17 24.28
N ARG A 330 22.64 -38.14 25.20
CA ARG A 330 23.39 -39.40 24.97
C ARG A 330 22.69 -40.37 24.00
N GLU A 331 21.38 -40.25 23.86
CA GLU A 331 20.53 -41.13 23.06
C GLU A 331 20.69 -40.91 21.53
N PHE A 332 21.52 -39.95 21.12
CA PHE A 332 21.63 -39.49 19.73
C PHE A 332 23.10 -39.50 19.25
N SER A 333 23.54 -40.67 18.80
CA SER A 333 24.87 -40.92 18.22
C SER A 333 25.27 -39.90 17.13
N MET A 334 26.50 -39.39 17.20
CA MET A 334 27.11 -38.57 16.13
C MET A 334 27.29 -39.37 14.84
N ALA A 335 27.51 -40.70 14.93
CA ALA A 335 27.59 -41.58 13.77
C ALA A 335 26.29 -41.63 12.93
N LEU A 336 25.17 -41.08 13.43
CA LEU A 336 23.90 -40.95 12.69
C LEU A 336 23.68 -39.58 12.02
N LEU A 337 24.61 -38.61 12.13
CA LEU A 337 24.57 -37.37 11.35
C LEU A 337 24.46 -37.68 9.84
N GLY A 338 23.62 -36.95 9.11
CA GLY A 338 23.25 -37.28 7.73
C GLY A 338 21.98 -38.14 7.60
N THR A 339 21.47 -38.70 8.69
CA THR A 339 20.24 -39.51 8.72
C THR A 339 19.17 -38.85 9.60
N ALA A 340 17.88 -39.09 9.30
CA ALA A 340 16.80 -38.68 10.19
C ALA A 340 16.92 -39.42 11.53
N ASN A 341 17.15 -38.69 12.62
CA ASN A 341 17.35 -39.29 13.95
C ASN A 341 16.98 -38.38 15.14
N SER A 342 16.50 -37.15 14.91
CA SER A 342 16.26 -36.17 15.98
C SER A 342 14.83 -36.20 16.52
N LEU A 343 14.64 -35.73 17.76
CA LEU A 343 13.30 -35.46 18.30
C LEU A 343 12.56 -34.34 17.54
N GLY A 344 13.28 -33.39 16.92
CA GLY A 344 12.64 -32.28 16.20
C GLY A 344 13.60 -31.20 15.68
N CYS A 345 14.55 -30.76 16.52
CA CYS A 345 15.61 -29.84 16.13
C CYS A 345 16.54 -30.45 15.07
N PHE A 346 17.24 -29.62 14.31
CA PHE A 346 18.32 -30.06 13.43
C PHE A 346 19.62 -30.19 14.23
N ARG A 347 20.16 -31.40 14.25
CA ARG A 347 21.43 -31.72 14.94
C ARG A 347 22.58 -31.66 13.96
N VAL A 348 23.72 -31.10 14.35
CA VAL A 348 24.93 -30.96 13.52
C VAL A 348 26.21 -31.24 14.34
N SER A 349 27.34 -31.49 13.66
CA SER A 349 28.66 -31.71 14.25
C SER A 349 29.14 -30.55 15.16
N VAL A 350 30.14 -30.79 16.01
CA VAL A 350 30.71 -29.77 16.92
C VAL A 350 31.17 -28.54 16.15
N PHE A 351 32.04 -28.73 15.15
CA PHE A 351 32.50 -27.66 14.26
C PHE A 351 31.36 -26.97 13.53
N GLY A 352 30.50 -27.76 12.86
CA GLY A 352 29.37 -27.22 12.10
C GLY A 352 28.47 -26.34 12.96
N SER A 353 28.19 -26.74 14.20
CA SER A 353 27.38 -25.95 15.15
C SER A 353 28.03 -24.59 15.48
N LYS A 354 29.33 -24.57 15.78
CA LYS A 354 30.07 -23.35 16.16
C LYS A 354 30.23 -22.41 14.96
N PHE A 355 30.51 -22.96 13.77
CA PHE A 355 30.59 -22.17 12.54
C PHE A 355 29.22 -21.63 12.09
N LEU A 356 28.16 -22.45 12.11
CA LEU A 356 26.78 -22.00 11.84
C LEU A 356 26.38 -20.85 12.76
N ARG A 357 26.60 -20.99 14.08
CA ARG A 357 26.28 -19.96 15.08
C ARG A 357 27.08 -18.67 14.80
N TRP A 358 28.36 -18.78 14.44
CA TRP A 358 29.23 -17.64 14.15
C TRP A 358 28.87 -16.90 12.85
N TRP A 359 28.60 -17.65 11.77
CA TRP A 359 28.42 -17.13 10.40
C TRP A 359 27.01 -16.58 10.15
N THR A 360 25.99 -17.19 10.75
CA THR A 360 24.57 -16.90 10.47
C THR A 360 24.13 -15.56 11.08
N PRO A 361 23.52 -14.64 10.31
CA PRO A 361 22.83 -13.47 10.86
C PRO A 361 21.56 -13.78 11.66
N LYS A 362 21.12 -12.80 12.45
CA LYS A 362 19.78 -12.80 13.04
C LYS A 362 18.72 -12.60 11.94
N TYR A 363 17.58 -13.27 12.12
CA TYR A 363 16.46 -13.38 11.19
C TYR A 363 16.79 -13.85 9.77
N THR A 364 17.95 -14.48 9.57
CA THR A 364 18.29 -15.17 8.32
C THR A 364 17.19 -16.12 7.87
N ASN A 365 16.90 -16.10 6.56
CA ASN A 365 16.01 -17.04 5.90
C ASN A 365 16.56 -18.46 5.99
N PHE A 366 15.75 -19.38 6.48
CA PHE A 366 16.06 -20.80 6.56
C PHE A 366 14.97 -21.61 5.88
N PHE A 367 15.34 -22.35 4.83
CA PHE A 367 14.42 -23.15 4.04
C PHE A 367 14.60 -24.64 4.36
N VAL A 368 13.50 -25.38 4.49
CA VAL A 368 13.52 -26.82 4.76
C VAL A 368 12.85 -27.56 3.61
N ILE A 369 13.62 -28.35 2.88
CA ILE A 369 13.26 -28.82 1.54
C ILE A 369 13.54 -30.32 1.41
N TYR A 370 12.53 -31.08 0.99
CA TYR A 370 12.61 -32.53 0.78
C TYR A 370 11.34 -33.05 0.10
N LYS A 371 11.46 -34.13 -0.68
CA LYS A 371 10.31 -34.96 -1.02
C LYS A 371 10.06 -36.03 0.05
N GLU A 372 8.82 -36.47 0.21
CA GLU A 372 8.40 -37.39 1.30
C GLU A 372 8.90 -38.83 1.08
N ASP A 373 8.83 -39.30 -0.16
CA ASP A 373 9.37 -40.57 -0.68
C ASP A 373 10.88 -40.72 -0.45
N ARG A 374 11.62 -39.61 -0.33
CA ARG A 374 13.08 -39.56 -0.24
C ARG A 374 13.60 -39.17 1.16
N TYR A 375 12.73 -38.99 2.15
CA TYR A 375 13.09 -38.43 3.46
C TYR A 375 13.94 -39.35 4.35
N HIS A 376 13.62 -40.64 4.38
CA HIS A 376 14.23 -41.63 5.27
C HIS A 376 14.12 -43.04 4.68
N LYS A 377 15.12 -43.88 4.93
CA LYS A 377 15.10 -45.32 4.64
C LYS A 377 15.94 -46.05 5.68
N LYS A 378 15.32 -46.96 6.44
CA LYS A 378 16.04 -48.05 7.09
C LYS A 378 16.47 -49.04 6.00
N ILE A 379 17.69 -49.56 6.09
CA ILE A 379 18.23 -50.56 5.17
C ILE A 379 18.21 -51.89 5.91
N GLU A 380 17.69 -52.93 5.26
CA GLU A 380 17.64 -54.29 5.77
C GLU A 380 18.87 -55.06 5.24
N TYR A 381 19.45 -55.89 6.10
CA TYR A 381 20.68 -56.65 5.86
C TYR A 381 20.71 -57.84 6.83
N ASP A 382 21.11 -59.02 6.34
CA ASP A 382 21.10 -60.25 7.14
C ASP A 382 22.18 -60.25 8.22
N ASN A 383 23.38 -59.73 7.92
CA ASN A 383 24.41 -59.45 8.92
C ASN A 383 24.95 -58.02 8.84
N ILE A 384 24.76 -57.27 9.92
CA ILE A 384 25.24 -55.88 10.05
C ILE A 384 26.68 -55.83 10.56
N LYS A 385 27.16 -56.86 11.28
CA LYS A 385 28.52 -56.86 11.88
C LYS A 385 29.62 -56.89 10.83
N GLU A 386 29.45 -57.68 9.76
CA GLU A 386 30.36 -57.72 8.60
C GLU A 386 30.51 -56.37 7.88
N ASN A 387 29.60 -55.43 8.12
CA ASN A 387 29.57 -54.12 7.51
C ASN A 387 30.04 -53.00 8.46
N LEU A 388 30.45 -53.30 9.69
CA LEU A 388 31.07 -52.34 10.61
C LEU A 388 32.56 -52.14 10.28
N PRO A 389 33.15 -50.98 10.60
CA PRO A 389 34.58 -50.73 10.37
C PRO A 389 35.53 -51.51 11.30
N PHE A 390 34.97 -52.15 12.33
CA PHE A 390 35.69 -52.99 13.29
C PHE A 390 34.84 -54.22 13.58
N SER A 391 35.47 -55.39 13.65
CA SER A 391 34.82 -56.69 13.85
C SER A 391 34.73 -57.09 15.32
N ASN A 392 35.55 -56.47 16.17
CA ASN A 392 35.73 -56.79 17.59
C ASN A 392 36.36 -55.62 18.36
N GLU A 393 36.40 -55.75 19.69
CA GLU A 393 36.98 -54.74 20.60
C GLU A 393 38.46 -54.48 20.36
N LYS A 394 39.24 -55.50 19.96
CA LYS A 394 40.68 -55.32 19.70
C LYS A 394 40.90 -54.35 18.54
N GLU A 395 40.24 -54.57 17.40
CA GLU A 395 40.32 -53.69 16.22
C GLU A 395 39.86 -52.25 16.55
N GLY A 396 38.79 -52.10 17.35
CA GLY A 396 38.34 -50.80 17.82
C GLY A 396 39.36 -50.11 18.74
N ASN A 397 40.01 -50.87 19.64
CA ASN A 397 41.01 -50.35 20.57
C ASN A 397 42.36 -50.05 19.86
N ASP A 398 42.74 -50.83 18.84
CA ASP A 398 43.90 -50.53 17.99
C ASP A 398 43.71 -49.17 17.28
N PHE A 399 42.50 -48.85 16.82
CA PHE A 399 42.16 -47.52 16.26
C PHE A 399 42.16 -46.41 17.32
N ARG A 400 41.59 -46.65 18.51
CA ARG A 400 41.60 -45.70 19.64
C ARG A 400 43.00 -45.31 20.06
N ASN A 401 43.88 -46.30 20.19
CA ASN A 401 45.28 -46.11 20.58
C ASN A 401 46.04 -45.33 19.50
N TRP A 402 45.82 -45.63 18.22
CA TRP A 402 46.37 -44.84 17.11
C TRP A 402 45.86 -43.39 17.14
N LEU A 403 44.55 -43.17 17.27
CA LEU A 403 43.98 -41.82 17.23
C LEU A 403 44.47 -40.97 18.41
N ASN A 404 44.48 -41.52 19.62
CA ASN A 404 45.01 -40.84 20.81
C ASN A 404 46.52 -40.54 20.69
N LYS A 405 47.32 -41.45 20.12
CA LYS A 405 48.78 -41.23 19.93
C LYS A 405 49.08 -40.18 18.86
N ILE A 406 48.39 -40.21 17.73
CA ILE A 406 48.73 -39.39 16.54
C ILE A 406 47.97 -38.05 16.50
N LYS A 407 46.74 -38.02 17.03
CA LYS A 407 45.78 -36.89 17.01
C LYS A 407 45.09 -36.70 18.38
N PRO A 408 45.84 -36.46 19.48
CA PRO A 408 45.27 -36.38 20.83
C PRO A 408 44.25 -35.25 21.02
N LYS A 409 44.41 -34.11 20.34
CA LYS A 409 43.47 -32.97 20.40
C LYS A 409 42.11 -33.37 19.81
N GLU A 410 42.13 -34.12 18.72
CA GLU A 410 40.98 -34.59 17.98
C GLU A 410 40.31 -35.80 18.66
N ALA A 411 41.09 -36.72 19.23
CA ALA A 411 40.58 -37.82 20.05
C ALA A 411 39.79 -37.30 21.26
N ALA A 412 40.35 -36.31 21.98
CA ALA A 412 39.68 -35.64 23.09
C ALA A 412 38.44 -34.85 22.65
N GLN A 413 38.45 -34.21 21.48
CA GLN A 413 37.27 -33.50 20.95
C GLN A 413 36.10 -34.43 20.60
N LEU A 414 36.38 -35.70 20.28
CA LEU A 414 35.38 -36.68 19.86
C LEU A 414 34.95 -37.63 20.99
N ASP A 415 35.41 -37.39 22.22
CA ASP A 415 35.28 -38.26 23.40
C ASP A 415 35.72 -39.72 23.10
N ILE A 416 36.95 -39.89 22.60
CA ILE A 416 37.52 -41.20 22.24
C ILE A 416 38.47 -41.70 23.33
N ASP A 417 37.92 -42.47 24.27
CA ASP A 417 38.67 -43.25 25.25
C ASP A 417 39.64 -44.25 24.59
N LEU A 418 40.63 -44.75 25.35
CA LEU A 418 41.60 -45.75 24.88
C LEU A 418 40.98 -47.16 24.69
N VAL A 419 39.88 -47.48 25.36
CA VAL A 419 39.21 -48.79 25.32
C VAL A 419 37.67 -48.68 25.30
N GLY A 420 36.98 -49.69 24.76
CA GLY A 420 35.52 -49.87 24.93
C GLY A 420 34.81 -50.50 23.72
N ASP A 421 33.48 -50.47 23.71
CA ASP A 421 32.63 -51.02 22.63
C ASP A 421 33.05 -50.53 21.23
N TYR A 422 33.29 -51.44 20.29
CA TYR A 422 33.80 -51.11 18.95
C TYR A 422 32.75 -50.57 17.98
N ASP A 423 31.45 -50.74 18.28
CA ASP A 423 30.32 -50.31 17.45
C ASP A 423 29.63 -49.03 17.98
N ASN A 424 30.23 -48.35 18.96
CA ASN A 424 29.60 -47.21 19.61
C ASN A 424 29.60 -45.92 18.76
N GLY A 425 28.71 -44.99 19.12
CA GLY A 425 28.46 -43.78 18.33
C GLY A 425 29.60 -42.77 18.22
N HIS A 426 30.61 -42.85 19.10
CA HIS A 426 31.80 -42.01 19.08
C HIS A 426 32.89 -42.61 18.19
N ILE A 427 33.27 -43.87 18.43
CA ILE A 427 34.31 -44.53 17.62
C ILE A 427 33.87 -44.67 16.16
N LEU A 428 32.60 -45.02 15.89
CA LEU A 428 32.09 -45.04 14.51
C LEU A 428 32.13 -43.64 13.87
N TYR A 429 31.85 -42.56 14.60
CA TYR A 429 31.96 -41.21 14.05
C TYR A 429 33.41 -40.81 13.76
N ALA A 430 34.34 -41.10 14.68
CA ALA A 430 35.77 -40.87 14.48
C ALA A 430 36.32 -41.69 13.29
N HIS A 431 35.87 -42.93 13.08
CA HIS A 431 36.26 -43.71 11.90
C HIS A 431 35.75 -43.09 10.59
N ASN A 432 34.54 -42.51 10.57
CA ASN A 432 34.05 -41.80 9.37
C ASN A 432 34.84 -40.51 9.06
N LEU A 433 35.67 -40.01 9.99
CA LEU A 433 36.56 -38.85 9.79
C LEU A 433 38.01 -39.28 9.46
N PHE A 434 38.54 -40.27 10.17
CA PHE A 434 39.97 -40.61 10.16
C PHE A 434 40.28 -42.05 9.70
N GLY A 435 39.28 -42.88 9.40
CA GLY A 435 39.47 -44.28 9.01
C GLY A 435 40.39 -44.45 7.80
N LYS A 436 40.25 -43.61 6.78
CA LYS A 436 41.14 -43.61 5.60
C LYS A 436 42.62 -43.33 5.95
N GLU A 437 42.88 -42.50 6.96
CA GLU A 437 44.25 -42.26 7.45
C GLU A 437 44.76 -43.45 8.26
N TYR A 438 43.90 -44.10 9.05
CA TYR A 438 44.23 -45.29 9.82
C TYR A 438 44.48 -46.53 8.94
N ASP A 439 43.72 -46.71 7.86
CA ASP A 439 43.92 -47.77 6.88
C ASP A 439 45.26 -47.61 6.15
N LEU A 440 45.62 -46.37 5.80
CA LEU A 440 46.94 -46.05 5.25
C LEU A 440 48.07 -46.33 6.27
N TYR A 441 47.89 -45.94 7.53
CA TYR A 441 48.83 -46.26 8.61
C TYR A 441 49.01 -47.78 8.79
N LYS A 442 47.91 -48.54 8.94
CA LYS A 442 47.95 -50.01 9.04
C LYS A 442 48.71 -50.63 7.88
N LYS A 443 48.45 -50.17 6.64
CA LYS A 443 49.14 -50.65 5.45
C LYS A 443 50.66 -50.39 5.53
N LEU A 444 51.08 -49.17 5.82
CA LEU A 444 52.50 -48.80 5.90
C LEU A 444 53.24 -49.56 7.02
N SER A 445 52.60 -49.76 8.18
CA SER A 445 53.15 -50.60 9.24
C SER A 445 53.22 -52.08 8.84
N SER A 446 52.22 -52.62 8.14
CA SER A 446 52.21 -54.02 7.67
C SER A 446 53.22 -54.32 6.56
N GLU A 447 53.63 -53.31 5.80
CA GLU A 447 54.70 -53.41 4.79
C GLU A 447 56.11 -53.29 5.40
N ASN A 448 56.23 -53.26 6.74
CA ASN A 448 57.49 -53.09 7.48
C ASN A 448 58.27 -51.81 7.13
N LYS A 449 57.58 -50.77 6.64
CA LYS A 449 58.17 -49.47 6.22
C LYS A 449 58.20 -48.41 7.32
N ILE A 450 57.98 -48.82 8.58
CA ILE A 450 58.04 -47.94 9.75
C ILE A 450 58.70 -48.71 10.89
N ASP A 451 60.03 -48.67 10.97
CA ASP A 451 60.74 -49.05 12.18
C ASP A 451 60.64 -47.88 13.18
N ILE A 452 59.86 -48.04 14.24
CA ILE A 452 59.60 -46.98 15.22
C ILE A 452 60.84 -46.74 16.11
N SER A 453 61.86 -47.62 16.08
CA SER A 453 63.14 -47.37 16.74
C SER A 453 64.09 -46.50 15.92
N SER A 454 64.10 -46.60 14.59
CA SER A 454 64.89 -45.67 13.75
C SER A 454 64.27 -44.28 13.73
N VAL A 455 62.94 -44.17 13.80
CA VAL A 455 62.22 -42.88 13.68
C VAL A 455 62.65 -41.84 14.73
N GLU A 456 63.17 -42.19 15.91
CA GLU A 456 63.62 -41.19 16.89
C GLU A 456 65.03 -40.63 16.59
N GLU A 457 65.99 -41.46 16.18
CA GLU A 457 67.31 -40.99 15.71
C GLU A 457 67.23 -40.36 14.32
N GLU A 458 66.45 -40.94 13.42
CA GLU A 458 66.27 -40.44 12.05
C GLU A 458 65.43 -39.15 12.05
N LEU A 459 64.50 -38.94 13.00
CA LEU A 459 63.85 -37.63 13.15
C LEU A 459 64.81 -36.59 13.77
N ALA A 460 65.73 -36.97 14.67
CA ALA A 460 66.75 -36.05 15.16
C ALA A 460 67.73 -35.63 14.03
N TYR A 461 68.21 -36.60 13.24
CA TYR A 461 69.08 -36.35 12.09
C TYR A 461 68.35 -35.58 10.97
N ASN A 462 67.15 -36.01 10.60
CA ASN A 462 66.35 -35.32 9.58
C ASN A 462 65.79 -33.98 10.06
N VAL A 463 65.68 -33.68 11.36
CA VAL A 463 65.37 -32.31 11.82
C VAL A 463 66.53 -31.36 11.56
N GLU A 464 67.78 -31.81 11.68
CA GLU A 464 68.95 -30.97 11.40
C GLU A 464 69.24 -30.91 9.89
N VAL A 465 69.18 -32.04 9.17
CA VAL A 465 69.29 -32.05 7.70
C VAL A 465 68.12 -31.30 7.06
N ALA A 466 66.90 -31.35 7.61
CA ALA A 466 65.79 -30.50 7.18
C ALA A 466 65.75 -29.13 7.86
N ARG A 467 66.69 -28.77 8.75
CA ARG A 467 66.98 -27.37 9.10
C ARG A 467 67.81 -26.77 7.98
N GLU A 468 68.90 -27.43 7.60
CA GLU A 468 69.81 -26.96 6.54
C GLU A 468 69.15 -26.99 5.16
N ALA A 469 68.47 -28.08 4.81
CA ALA A 469 67.68 -28.14 3.59
C ALA A 469 66.46 -27.23 3.62
N LYS A 470 65.96 -26.80 4.80
CA LYS A 470 64.95 -25.73 4.89
C LYS A 470 65.56 -24.35 4.77
N GLU A 471 66.75 -24.09 5.28
CA GLU A 471 67.43 -22.80 5.07
C GLU A 471 67.79 -22.63 3.59
N LEU A 472 68.33 -23.68 2.95
CA LEU A 472 68.60 -23.72 1.52
C LEU A 472 67.30 -23.65 0.69
N ALA A 473 66.27 -24.44 1.02
CA ALA A 473 64.98 -24.36 0.31
C ALA A 473 64.18 -23.09 0.63
N GLU A 474 64.42 -22.41 1.76
CA GLU A 474 63.88 -21.06 2.01
C GLU A 474 64.69 -19.99 1.27
N GLU A 475 65.98 -20.19 0.99
CA GLU A 475 66.77 -19.30 0.14
C GLU A 475 66.39 -19.48 -1.34
N ASP A 476 66.32 -20.72 -1.84
CA ASP A 476 65.79 -21.04 -3.17
C ASP A 476 64.31 -20.63 -3.30
N ALA A 477 63.47 -20.84 -2.28
CA ALA A 477 62.10 -20.34 -2.31
C ALA A 477 62.01 -18.82 -2.13
N ARG A 478 62.99 -18.13 -1.51
CA ARG A 478 63.07 -16.66 -1.52
C ARG A 478 63.50 -16.15 -2.90
N ALA A 479 64.45 -16.80 -3.56
CA ALA A 479 64.89 -16.46 -4.92
C ALA A 479 63.79 -16.74 -5.96
N LEU A 480 63.15 -17.91 -5.88
CA LEU A 480 62.01 -18.28 -6.70
C LEU A 480 60.79 -17.43 -6.38
N ALA A 481 60.47 -17.14 -5.11
CA ALA A 481 59.38 -16.22 -4.78
C ALA A 481 59.69 -14.78 -5.15
N ALA A 482 60.95 -14.33 -5.19
CA ALA A 482 61.32 -13.00 -5.71
C ALA A 482 61.17 -12.94 -7.24
N LYS A 483 61.58 -14.01 -7.94
CA LYS A 483 61.37 -14.15 -9.39
C LYS A 483 59.88 -14.24 -9.74
N GLU A 484 59.12 -15.12 -9.08
CA GLU A 484 57.68 -15.22 -9.21
C GLU A 484 56.97 -13.94 -8.76
N ALA A 485 57.44 -13.23 -7.73
CA ALA A 485 56.86 -11.95 -7.34
C ALA A 485 57.06 -10.90 -8.43
N LYS A 486 58.24 -10.84 -9.06
CA LYS A 486 58.48 -9.94 -10.19
C LYS A 486 57.67 -10.34 -11.43
N GLU A 487 57.63 -11.62 -11.77
CA GLU A 487 56.83 -12.13 -12.91
C GLU A 487 55.33 -11.95 -12.65
N ARG A 488 54.87 -12.05 -11.40
CA ARG A 488 53.50 -11.71 -10.98
C ARG A 488 53.25 -10.20 -10.92
N GLU A 489 54.21 -9.37 -10.53
CA GLU A 489 54.08 -7.91 -10.57
C GLU A 489 53.97 -7.42 -12.02
N GLU A 490 54.76 -7.98 -12.93
CA GLU A 490 54.62 -7.75 -14.37
C GLU A 490 53.29 -8.32 -14.92
N ALA A 491 52.86 -9.51 -14.49
CA ALA A 491 51.60 -10.10 -14.94
C ALA A 491 50.36 -9.37 -14.38
N GLU A 492 50.34 -9.02 -13.11
CA GLU A 492 49.30 -8.21 -12.46
C GLU A 492 49.31 -6.79 -13.05
N SER A 493 50.47 -6.21 -13.41
CA SER A 493 50.53 -4.94 -14.14
C SER A 493 49.92 -5.04 -15.56
N ARG A 494 50.20 -6.12 -16.29
CA ARG A 494 49.61 -6.38 -17.62
C ARG A 494 48.10 -6.67 -17.52
N GLU A 495 47.67 -7.42 -16.50
CA GLU A 495 46.26 -7.72 -16.23
C GLU A 495 45.50 -6.47 -15.77
N LEU A 496 46.12 -5.62 -14.94
CA LEU A 496 45.58 -4.33 -14.51
C LEU A 496 45.48 -3.35 -15.69
N ALA A 497 46.50 -3.26 -16.54
CA ALA A 497 46.44 -2.47 -17.77
C ALA A 497 45.32 -2.95 -18.71
N SER A 498 45.14 -4.28 -18.83
CA SER A 498 44.04 -4.88 -19.58
C SER A 498 42.68 -4.57 -18.97
N LYS A 499 42.51 -4.71 -17.65
CA LYS A 499 41.29 -4.35 -16.90
C LYS A 499 40.95 -2.86 -17.06
N ILE A 500 41.94 -1.96 -16.92
CA ILE A 500 41.77 -0.52 -17.11
C ILE A 500 41.37 -0.20 -18.56
N ALA A 501 41.93 -0.89 -19.55
CA ALA A 501 41.55 -0.73 -20.96
C ALA A 501 40.10 -1.19 -21.21
N ILE A 502 39.70 -2.33 -20.65
CA ILE A 502 38.33 -2.87 -20.74
C ILE A 502 37.35 -1.94 -20.03
N GLU A 503 37.60 -1.57 -18.77
CA GLU A 503 36.75 -0.71 -17.96
C GLU A 503 36.59 0.69 -18.57
N ARG A 504 37.66 1.26 -19.12
CA ARG A 504 37.60 2.51 -19.89
C ARG A 504 36.81 2.35 -21.20
N SER A 505 36.89 1.21 -21.88
CA SER A 505 36.06 0.94 -23.06
C SER A 505 34.58 0.80 -22.72
N GLU A 506 34.26 0.15 -21.59
CA GLU A 506 32.89 0.07 -21.06
C GLU A 506 32.37 1.44 -20.63
N GLN A 507 33.17 2.25 -19.95
CA GLN A 507 32.78 3.59 -19.53
C GLN A 507 32.47 4.48 -20.74
N LEU A 508 33.34 4.47 -21.77
CA LEU A 508 33.09 5.18 -23.02
C LEU A 508 31.83 4.66 -23.75
N ALA A 509 31.52 3.37 -23.66
CA ALA A 509 30.28 2.81 -24.20
C ALA A 509 29.04 3.29 -23.41
N LYS A 510 29.11 3.31 -22.08
CA LYS A 510 28.05 3.81 -21.17
C LYS A 510 27.80 5.30 -21.37
N GLU A 511 28.85 6.11 -21.46
CA GLU A 511 28.77 7.55 -21.75
C GLU A 511 28.12 7.82 -23.12
N ARG A 512 28.51 7.08 -24.17
CA ARG A 512 27.88 7.15 -25.50
C ARG A 512 26.41 6.72 -25.49
N ALA A 513 26.03 5.75 -24.66
CA ALA A 513 24.63 5.35 -24.51
C ALA A 513 23.80 6.45 -23.82
N ILE A 514 24.30 7.00 -22.72
CA ILE A 514 23.68 8.12 -21.98
C ILE A 514 23.54 9.36 -22.87
N GLN A 515 24.54 9.66 -23.71
CA GLN A 515 24.45 10.77 -24.65
C GLN A 515 23.34 10.56 -25.70
N LYS A 516 23.26 9.37 -26.31
CA LYS A 516 22.18 9.03 -27.27
C LYS A 516 20.79 9.10 -26.62
N GLU A 517 20.66 8.67 -25.36
CA GLU A 517 19.41 8.76 -24.61
C GLU A 517 19.02 10.23 -24.32
N ARG A 518 19.98 11.07 -23.95
CA ARG A 518 19.78 12.53 -23.79
C ARG A 518 19.37 13.20 -25.11
N GLU A 519 20.02 12.87 -26.22
CA GLU A 519 19.68 13.39 -27.55
C GLU A 519 18.26 12.97 -27.98
N LEU A 520 17.89 11.70 -27.78
CA LEU A 520 16.53 11.20 -28.05
C LEU A 520 15.48 11.88 -27.15
N THR A 521 15.80 12.11 -25.87
CA THR A 521 14.91 12.79 -24.91
C THR A 521 14.74 14.27 -25.28
N LEU A 522 15.82 14.95 -25.66
CA LEU A 522 15.77 16.34 -26.14
C LEU A 522 14.97 16.46 -27.44
N LYS A 523 15.05 15.48 -28.34
CA LYS A 523 14.22 15.43 -29.56
C LYS A 523 12.73 15.32 -29.20
N LYS A 524 12.36 14.38 -28.33
CA LYS A 524 10.97 14.21 -27.84
C LYS A 524 10.43 15.47 -27.15
N LEU A 525 11.26 16.15 -26.34
CA LEU A 525 10.88 17.40 -25.69
C LEU A 525 10.64 18.54 -26.70
N ARG A 526 11.44 18.63 -27.76
CA ARG A 526 11.22 19.59 -28.86
C ARG A 526 9.94 19.28 -29.65
N GLU A 527 9.68 18.01 -29.94
CA GLU A 527 8.45 17.55 -30.61
C GLU A 527 7.20 17.85 -29.76
N LEU A 528 7.27 17.62 -28.45
CA LEU A 528 6.20 17.96 -27.51
C LEU A 528 5.97 19.48 -27.42
N ALA A 529 7.03 20.28 -27.25
CA ALA A 529 6.93 21.73 -27.17
C ALA A 529 6.36 22.36 -28.46
N ALA A 530 6.72 21.83 -29.64
CA ALA A 530 6.15 22.26 -30.91
C ALA A 530 4.64 21.91 -31.02
N LYS A 531 4.23 20.76 -30.50
CA LYS A 531 2.81 20.36 -30.43
C LYS A 531 2.03 21.25 -29.47
N GLU A 532 2.55 21.51 -28.27
CA GLU A 532 1.93 22.43 -27.29
C GLU A 532 1.81 23.86 -27.83
N ALA A 533 2.81 24.37 -28.55
CA ALA A 533 2.75 25.69 -29.17
C ALA A 533 1.58 25.79 -30.16
N LYS A 534 1.45 24.79 -31.06
CA LYS A 534 0.35 24.73 -32.03
C LYS A 534 -1.02 24.56 -31.37
N GLU A 535 -1.11 23.75 -30.30
CA GLU A 535 -2.35 23.57 -29.55
C GLU A 535 -2.76 24.84 -28.78
N ARG A 536 -1.81 25.66 -28.33
CA ARG A 536 -2.09 26.99 -27.75
C ARG A 536 -2.56 27.98 -28.81
N GLU A 537 -1.91 28.04 -29.97
CA GLU A 537 -2.30 28.89 -31.09
C GLU A 537 -3.73 28.58 -31.58
N GLU A 538 -4.07 27.28 -31.75
CA GLU A 538 -5.43 26.85 -32.07
C GLU A 538 -6.44 27.16 -30.96
N ALA A 539 -6.05 27.07 -29.68
CA ALA A 539 -6.93 27.39 -28.56
C ALA A 539 -7.19 28.90 -28.44
N GLU A 540 -6.18 29.74 -28.68
CA GLU A 540 -6.29 31.20 -28.66
C GLU A 540 -7.15 31.71 -29.82
N ALA A 541 -6.97 31.16 -31.03
CA ALA A 541 -7.84 31.45 -32.17
C ALA A 541 -9.31 31.07 -31.91
N ARG A 542 -9.56 29.91 -31.28
CA ARG A 542 -10.92 29.49 -30.87
C ARG A 542 -11.51 30.41 -29.78
N LEU A 543 -10.69 30.87 -28.83
CA LEU A 543 -11.13 31.78 -27.77
C LEU A 543 -11.48 33.17 -28.33
N LEU A 544 -10.72 33.67 -29.30
CA LEU A 544 -11.02 34.93 -30.00
C LEU A 544 -12.32 34.82 -30.79
N ALA A 545 -12.48 33.76 -31.61
CA ALA A 545 -13.71 33.53 -32.37
C ALA A 545 -14.94 33.37 -31.45
N ALA A 546 -14.80 32.71 -30.29
CA ALA A 546 -15.87 32.57 -29.30
C ALA A 546 -16.24 33.91 -28.63
N LYS A 547 -15.27 34.80 -28.39
CA LYS A 547 -15.52 36.16 -27.90
C LYS A 547 -16.27 36.99 -28.95
N GLU A 548 -15.79 37.04 -30.19
CA GLU A 548 -16.44 37.81 -31.25
C GLU A 548 -17.86 37.31 -31.57
N ALA A 549 -18.12 36.00 -31.43
CA ALA A 549 -19.45 35.43 -31.58
C ALA A 549 -20.37 35.82 -30.41
N LYS A 550 -19.84 35.84 -29.18
CA LYS A 550 -20.58 36.29 -27.99
C LYS A 550 -20.90 37.79 -28.04
N GLU A 551 -19.93 38.63 -28.39
CA GLU A 551 -20.12 40.08 -28.49
C GLU A 551 -21.14 40.45 -29.57
N ARG A 552 -21.14 39.76 -30.71
CA ARG A 552 -22.20 39.89 -31.73
C ARG A 552 -23.58 39.50 -31.20
N ALA A 553 -23.70 38.36 -30.51
CA ALA A 553 -24.97 37.93 -29.93
C ALA A 553 -25.48 38.87 -28.81
N GLU A 554 -24.59 39.42 -27.98
CA GLU A 554 -24.95 40.41 -26.95
C GLU A 554 -25.35 41.76 -27.56
N GLU A 555 -24.72 42.19 -28.66
CA GLU A 555 -25.11 43.40 -29.38
C GLU A 555 -26.45 43.23 -30.12
N GLU A 556 -26.67 42.11 -30.82
CA GLU A 556 -27.95 41.79 -31.47
C GLU A 556 -29.10 41.74 -30.45
N ALA A 557 -28.87 41.10 -29.28
CA ALA A 557 -29.84 41.10 -28.19
C ALA A 557 -30.08 42.50 -27.61
N ARG A 558 -29.05 43.35 -27.50
CA ARG A 558 -29.18 44.74 -27.05
C ARG A 558 -29.99 45.60 -28.02
N VAL A 559 -29.74 45.46 -29.32
CA VAL A 559 -30.48 46.16 -30.38
C VAL A 559 -31.95 45.72 -30.42
N LEU A 560 -32.21 44.41 -30.29
CA LEU A 560 -33.59 43.89 -30.22
C LEU A 560 -34.32 44.41 -28.97
N ALA A 561 -33.71 44.34 -27.79
CA ALA A 561 -34.29 44.84 -26.55
C ALA A 561 -34.55 46.36 -26.59
N ALA A 562 -33.64 47.14 -27.20
CA ALA A 562 -33.84 48.58 -27.40
C ALA A 562 -34.99 48.89 -28.36
N LYS A 563 -35.15 48.08 -29.44
CA LYS A 563 -36.27 48.18 -30.36
C LYS A 563 -37.60 47.85 -29.69
N GLU A 564 -37.69 46.74 -28.96
CA GLU A 564 -38.90 46.37 -28.21
C GLU A 564 -39.26 47.37 -27.12
N ALA A 565 -38.28 47.93 -26.41
CA ALA A 565 -38.51 48.96 -25.40
C ALA A 565 -39.04 50.26 -26.03
N LYS A 566 -38.51 50.63 -27.21
CA LYS A 566 -39.02 51.76 -27.97
C LYS A 566 -40.45 51.52 -28.49
N GLU A 567 -40.72 50.36 -29.09
CA GLU A 567 -42.06 50.03 -29.62
C GLU A 567 -43.10 49.98 -28.49
N ARG A 568 -42.75 49.44 -27.31
CA ARG A 568 -43.60 49.49 -26.11
C ARG A 568 -43.83 50.92 -25.61
N ALA A 569 -42.81 51.77 -25.59
CA ALA A 569 -42.96 53.18 -25.20
C ALA A 569 -43.82 53.99 -26.19
N GLU A 570 -43.70 53.74 -27.50
CA GLU A 570 -44.55 54.37 -28.53
C GLU A 570 -46.00 53.86 -28.47
N GLU A 571 -46.23 52.58 -28.16
CA GLU A 571 -47.57 52.03 -27.95
C GLU A 571 -48.21 52.53 -26.64
N GLU A 572 -47.47 52.59 -25.54
CA GLU A 572 -47.95 53.12 -24.25
C GLU A 572 -48.26 54.62 -24.36
N ALA A 573 -47.40 55.41 -25.02
CA ALA A 573 -47.67 56.82 -25.30
C ALA A 573 -48.91 57.01 -26.19
N ARG A 574 -49.12 56.13 -27.18
CA ARG A 574 -50.31 56.16 -28.05
C ARG A 574 -51.58 55.73 -27.32
N LEU A 575 -51.50 54.76 -26.39
CA LEU A 575 -52.60 54.39 -25.49
C LEU A 575 -52.95 55.52 -24.52
N LEU A 576 -51.95 56.17 -23.93
CA LEU A 576 -52.14 57.33 -23.06
C LEU A 576 -52.76 58.50 -23.83
N ALA A 577 -52.26 58.84 -25.02
CA ALA A 577 -52.83 59.88 -25.87
C ALA A 577 -54.27 59.55 -26.31
N ALA A 578 -54.58 58.29 -26.62
CA ALA A 578 -55.95 57.86 -26.93
C ALA A 578 -56.88 57.92 -25.70
N LYS A 579 -56.36 57.58 -24.51
CA LYS A 579 -57.10 57.70 -23.24
C LYS A 579 -57.36 59.16 -22.90
N GLU A 580 -56.37 60.03 -22.98
CA GLU A 580 -56.52 61.48 -22.77
C GLU A 580 -57.44 62.13 -23.80
N ALA A 581 -57.41 61.69 -25.07
CA ALA A 581 -58.33 62.18 -26.10
C ALA A 581 -59.77 61.75 -25.80
N LYS A 582 -59.97 60.51 -25.31
CA LYS A 582 -61.29 60.03 -24.87
C LYS A 582 -61.78 60.75 -23.62
N GLU A 583 -60.93 60.93 -22.61
CA GLU A 583 -61.27 61.65 -21.38
C GLU A 583 -61.55 63.13 -21.66
N ARG A 584 -60.79 63.78 -22.54
CA ARG A 584 -61.10 65.14 -23.02
C ARG A 584 -62.40 65.21 -23.82
N ALA A 585 -62.70 64.23 -24.69
CA ALA A 585 -63.98 64.19 -25.41
C ALA A 585 -65.17 63.92 -24.47
N GLU A 586 -65.01 63.08 -23.46
CA GLU A 586 -66.04 62.83 -22.43
C GLU A 586 -66.21 64.04 -21.50
N GLU A 587 -65.13 64.73 -21.13
CA GLU A 587 -65.18 65.96 -20.34
C GLU A 587 -65.76 67.13 -21.14
N GLU A 588 -65.40 67.29 -22.43
CA GLU A 588 -65.96 68.32 -23.31
C GLU A 588 -67.45 68.06 -23.60
N ALA A 589 -67.87 66.81 -23.82
CA ALA A 589 -69.28 66.44 -23.91
C ALA A 589 -70.03 66.70 -22.59
N ARG A 590 -69.38 66.47 -21.44
CA ARG A 590 -69.95 66.74 -20.11
C ARG A 590 -70.01 68.24 -19.80
N LEU A 591 -69.05 69.02 -20.27
CA LEU A 591 -69.05 70.49 -20.24
C LEU A 591 -70.12 71.06 -21.15
N LEU A 592 -70.31 70.50 -22.36
CA LEU A 592 -71.37 70.89 -23.28
C LEU A 592 -72.74 70.58 -22.68
N ALA A 593 -72.95 69.37 -22.12
CA ALA A 593 -74.17 69.02 -21.42
C ALA A 593 -74.43 69.88 -20.17
N ALA A 594 -73.39 70.22 -19.40
CA ALA A 594 -73.50 71.13 -18.26
C ALA A 594 -73.79 72.58 -18.70
N LYS A 595 -73.24 73.01 -19.84
CA LYS A 595 -73.46 74.33 -20.44
C LYS A 595 -74.87 74.42 -21.02
N GLU A 596 -75.36 73.42 -21.73
CA GLU A 596 -76.77 73.32 -22.14
C GLU A 596 -77.71 73.28 -20.94
N ALA A 597 -77.36 72.55 -19.86
CA ALA A 597 -78.18 72.52 -18.65
C ALA A 597 -78.22 73.89 -17.96
N LYS A 598 -77.09 74.60 -17.90
CA LYS A 598 -77.00 75.96 -17.36
C LYS A 598 -77.70 76.98 -18.26
N GLU A 599 -77.59 76.87 -19.57
CA GLU A 599 -78.24 77.74 -20.55
C GLU A 599 -79.77 77.48 -20.58
N ARG A 600 -80.23 76.23 -20.41
CA ARG A 600 -81.64 75.91 -20.14
C ARG A 600 -82.12 76.45 -18.79
N ALA A 601 -81.26 76.54 -17.78
CA ALA A 601 -81.58 77.17 -16.49
C ALA A 601 -81.65 78.70 -16.61
N GLU A 602 -80.67 79.34 -17.25
CA GLU A 602 -80.64 80.78 -17.55
C GLU A 602 -81.76 81.18 -18.51
N ILE A 603 -82.19 80.33 -19.45
CA ILE A 603 -83.40 80.53 -20.26
C ILE A 603 -84.66 80.41 -19.40
N LYS A 604 -84.72 79.45 -18.46
CA LYS A 604 -85.83 79.38 -17.48
C LYS A 604 -85.89 80.64 -16.62
N GLU A 605 -84.74 81.15 -16.19
CA GLU A 605 -84.61 82.36 -15.38
C GLU A 605 -84.94 83.62 -16.19
N LEU A 606 -84.48 83.74 -17.45
CA LEU A 606 -84.87 84.79 -18.38
C LEU A 606 -86.36 84.74 -18.76
N VAL A 607 -86.98 83.56 -18.82
CA VAL A 607 -88.43 83.41 -19.03
C VAL A 607 -89.18 83.81 -17.75
N SER A 608 -88.70 83.44 -16.57
CA SER A 608 -89.23 83.88 -15.27
C SER A 608 -89.14 85.40 -15.10
N GLU A 609 -87.99 86.00 -15.42
CA GLU A 609 -87.73 87.42 -15.27
C GLU A 609 -88.43 88.23 -16.38
N LYS A 610 -88.58 87.69 -17.60
CA LYS A 610 -89.50 88.26 -18.61
C LYS A 610 -90.96 88.13 -18.19
N MET A 611 -91.37 87.05 -17.50
CA MET A 611 -92.72 86.95 -16.93
C MET A 611 -92.95 87.98 -15.82
N LYS A 612 -92.05 88.14 -14.85
CA LYS A 612 -92.10 89.22 -13.85
C LYS A 612 -92.19 90.59 -14.52
N ASN A 613 -91.29 90.91 -15.45
CA ASN A 613 -91.27 92.23 -16.08
C ASN A 613 -92.51 92.47 -16.95
N ARG A 614 -93.07 91.43 -17.60
CA ARG A 614 -94.33 91.54 -18.34
C ARG A 614 -95.56 91.59 -17.43
N LEU A 615 -95.52 90.97 -16.25
CA LEU A 615 -96.51 91.15 -15.18
C LEU A 615 -96.45 92.57 -14.59
N ILE A 616 -95.26 93.14 -14.41
CA ILE A 616 -95.08 94.54 -13.98
C ILE A 616 -95.57 95.52 -15.06
N GLN A 617 -95.38 95.20 -16.35
CA GLN A 617 -95.89 96.00 -17.45
C GLN A 617 -97.43 95.93 -17.52
N LEU A 618 -97.99 94.71 -17.46
CA LEU A 618 -99.44 94.49 -17.38
C LEU A 618 -100.04 95.17 -16.14
N ALA A 619 -99.38 95.14 -14.98
CA ALA A 619 -99.84 95.84 -13.78
C ALA A 619 -99.85 97.37 -13.95
N LYS A 620 -98.93 97.95 -14.74
CA LYS A 620 -98.96 99.39 -15.08
C LYS A 620 -100.07 99.74 -16.05
N GLU A 621 -100.34 98.87 -17.03
CA GLU A 621 -101.43 99.01 -18.00
C GLU A 621 -102.80 98.82 -17.32
N GLN A 622 -102.89 97.87 -16.39
CA GLN A 622 -104.04 97.62 -15.53
C GLN A 622 -104.27 98.76 -14.56
N LEU A 623 -103.23 99.33 -13.94
CA LEU A 623 -103.30 100.56 -13.13
C LEU A 623 -103.75 101.79 -13.96
N ALA A 624 -103.47 101.83 -15.26
CA ALA A 624 -104.00 102.85 -16.17
C ALA A 624 -105.47 102.62 -16.55
N LEU A 625 -105.92 101.36 -16.59
CA LEU A 625 -107.33 100.99 -16.73
C LEU A 625 -108.12 101.29 -15.44
N GLU A 626 -107.59 100.91 -14.28
CA GLU A 626 -108.14 101.24 -12.96
C GLU A 626 -108.28 102.75 -12.79
N LYS A 627 -107.31 103.56 -13.23
CA LYS A 627 -107.44 105.04 -13.21
C LYS A 627 -108.57 105.58 -14.10
N ARG A 628 -109.06 104.82 -15.08
CA ARG A 628 -110.27 105.14 -15.85
C ARG A 628 -111.55 104.60 -15.18
N GLU A 629 -111.52 103.44 -14.54
CA GLU A 629 -112.65 102.99 -13.70
C GLU A 629 -112.85 103.86 -12.45
N LEU A 630 -111.76 104.37 -11.86
CA LEU A 630 -111.78 105.26 -10.69
C LEU A 630 -112.46 106.60 -10.99
N ALA A 631 -112.44 107.04 -12.26
CA ALA A 631 -113.19 108.20 -12.74
C ALA A 631 -114.70 107.91 -12.91
N PHE A 632 -115.10 106.63 -13.00
CA PHE A 632 -116.51 106.20 -13.07
C PHE A 632 -117.07 105.83 -11.68
N LYS A 633 -116.22 105.35 -10.74
CA LYS A 633 -116.60 104.97 -9.36
C LYS A 633 -116.59 106.12 -8.35
N LEU A 634 -117.08 107.30 -8.74
CA LEU A 634 -117.29 108.45 -7.83
C LEU A 634 -118.58 108.28 -6.98
N ALA A 635 -118.85 107.07 -6.46
CA ALA A 635 -120.21 106.65 -6.08
C ALA A 635 -120.37 105.70 -4.86
N SER A 636 -119.42 105.63 -3.92
CA SER A 636 -119.71 105.17 -2.53
C SER A 636 -118.53 105.48 -1.60
N LYS A 637 -118.77 106.26 -0.54
CA LYS A 637 -117.79 106.51 0.54
C LYS A 637 -118.20 105.77 1.80
N GLU A 638 -117.24 105.22 2.53
CA GLU A 638 -117.37 105.15 3.98
C GLU A 638 -116.00 105.32 4.68
N LYS A 639 -116.02 105.48 6.00
CA LYS A 639 -114.92 106.06 6.81
C LYS A 639 -114.37 105.07 7.84
N PRO A 640 -113.18 105.32 8.43
CA PRO A 640 -112.79 104.66 9.67
C PRO A 640 -113.79 104.97 10.79
N VAL A 641 -114.12 103.97 11.61
CA VAL A 641 -115.02 104.06 12.77
C VAL A 641 -114.36 103.40 13.98
N LYS A 642 -114.73 103.85 15.18
CA LYS A 642 -114.18 103.42 16.46
C LYS A 642 -114.74 102.06 16.92
N GLU A 643 -114.23 101.59 18.06
CA GLU A 643 -114.72 100.48 18.88
C GLU A 643 -116.26 100.43 18.97
N ALA A 644 -116.80 99.20 18.97
CA ALA A 644 -118.23 98.95 19.01
C ALA A 644 -118.61 97.89 20.05
N ASN A 645 -119.70 98.16 20.75
CA ASN A 645 -120.29 97.31 21.79
C ASN A 645 -121.55 96.62 21.27
N ILE A 646 -121.74 95.32 21.59
CA ILE A 646 -122.98 94.60 21.24
C ILE A 646 -123.91 94.62 22.46
N VAL A 647 -125.05 95.31 22.34
CA VAL A 647 -126.08 95.39 23.38
C VAL A 647 -127.04 94.21 23.23
N LEU A 648 -127.29 93.52 24.34
CA LEU A 648 -128.06 92.27 24.44
C LEU A 648 -129.41 92.46 25.16
N GLY A 649 -129.63 93.62 25.79
CA GLY A 649 -130.89 93.97 26.43
C GLY A 649 -130.85 95.37 27.07
N SER A 650 -132.02 95.98 27.27
CA SER A 650 -132.17 97.34 27.81
C SER A 650 -133.43 97.42 28.69
N PHE A 651 -133.23 97.67 29.98
CA PHE A 651 -134.27 97.50 31.00
C PHE A 651 -134.43 98.76 31.86
N VAL A 652 -135.66 99.19 32.12
CA VAL A 652 -135.93 100.30 33.07
C VAL A 652 -135.57 99.88 34.50
N ASN A 653 -135.76 98.60 34.85
CA ASN A 653 -135.40 98.04 36.15
C ASN A 653 -133.98 97.43 36.14
N LYS A 654 -133.10 97.92 37.02
CA LYS A 654 -131.72 97.44 37.23
C LYS A 654 -131.64 95.95 37.57
N GLN A 655 -132.64 95.41 38.27
CA GLN A 655 -132.71 94.01 38.67
C GLN A 655 -132.74 93.09 37.44
N ASN A 656 -133.53 93.45 36.41
CA ASN A 656 -133.67 92.65 35.20
C ASN A 656 -132.38 92.65 34.36
N ALA A 657 -131.71 93.80 34.25
CA ALA A 657 -130.38 93.89 33.63
C ALA A 657 -129.34 93.03 34.38
N THR A 658 -129.40 93.03 35.71
CA THR A 658 -128.51 92.21 36.57
C THR A 658 -128.76 90.71 36.39
N THR A 659 -130.03 90.30 36.26
CA THR A 659 -130.40 88.90 35.97
C THR A 659 -129.92 88.45 34.59
N LEU A 660 -130.09 89.27 33.54
CA LEU A 660 -129.57 88.94 32.20
C LEU A 660 -128.04 88.86 32.19
N SER A 661 -127.34 89.82 32.82
CA SER A 661 -125.87 89.81 32.92
C SER A 661 -125.34 88.54 33.61
N LYS A 662 -125.94 88.13 34.74
CA LYS A 662 -125.59 86.86 35.40
C LYS A 662 -125.86 85.64 34.52
N SER A 663 -126.98 85.62 33.80
CA SER A 663 -127.30 84.55 32.85
C SER A 663 -126.28 84.44 31.72
N LEU A 664 -125.87 85.56 31.12
CA LEU A 664 -124.86 85.60 30.05
C LEU A 664 -123.48 85.13 30.54
N ASN A 665 -123.04 85.57 31.73
CA ASN A 665 -121.81 85.08 32.35
C ASN A 665 -121.86 83.56 32.60
N SER A 666 -123.00 83.03 33.07
CA SER A 666 -123.18 81.56 33.23
C SER A 666 -123.24 80.78 31.92
N GLN A 667 -123.49 81.47 30.79
CA GLN A 667 -123.45 80.91 29.44
C GLN A 667 -122.07 81.07 28.76
N GLY A 668 -121.04 81.53 29.49
CA GLY A 668 -119.67 81.65 29.00
C GLY A 668 -119.36 82.91 28.19
N PHE A 669 -120.28 83.87 28.10
CA PHE A 669 -119.96 85.19 27.55
C PHE A 669 -119.01 85.93 28.50
N LYS A 670 -117.94 86.50 27.95
CA LYS A 670 -116.99 87.34 28.68
C LYS A 670 -117.36 88.81 28.58
N ASP A 671 -116.82 89.60 29.51
CA ASP A 671 -116.87 91.07 29.51
C ASP A 671 -118.30 91.67 29.39
N VAL A 672 -119.26 90.96 29.99
CA VAL A 672 -120.67 91.37 30.07
C VAL A 672 -120.82 92.50 31.10
N GLN A 673 -120.92 93.74 30.62
CA GLN A 673 -121.08 94.93 31.45
C GLN A 673 -122.53 95.43 31.48
N ILE A 674 -122.86 96.22 32.53
CA ILE A 674 -124.13 96.93 32.64
C ILE A 674 -123.85 98.42 32.75
N SER A 675 -124.34 99.21 31.79
CA SER A 675 -124.26 100.68 31.80
C SER A 675 -125.65 101.27 31.98
N GLN A 676 -125.77 102.29 32.83
CA GLN A 676 -126.97 103.09 32.93
C GLN A 676 -126.92 104.25 31.93
N SER A 677 -127.87 104.30 31.02
CA SER A 677 -128.04 105.37 30.05
C SER A 677 -129.43 105.97 30.21
N LYS A 678 -129.49 107.20 30.75
CA LYS A 678 -130.73 107.87 31.15
C LYS A 678 -131.57 106.99 32.11
N ASP A 679 -132.73 106.58 31.65
CA ASP A 679 -133.79 105.82 32.33
C ASP A 679 -133.61 104.29 32.25
N LYS A 680 -132.56 103.79 31.57
CA LYS A 680 -132.42 102.35 31.29
C LYS A 680 -131.01 101.80 31.57
N TYR A 681 -130.99 100.58 32.07
CA TYR A 681 -129.80 99.74 32.27
C TYR A 681 -129.63 98.83 31.07
N ARG A 682 -128.53 99.00 30.34
CA ARG A 682 -128.20 98.23 29.13
C ARG A 682 -127.14 97.19 29.46
N VAL A 683 -127.34 95.96 29.01
CA VAL A 683 -126.39 94.86 29.13
C VAL A 683 -125.66 94.70 27.80
N TYR A 684 -124.33 94.71 27.78
CA TYR A 684 -123.54 94.64 26.56
C TYR A 684 -122.23 93.85 26.75
N ILE A 685 -121.64 93.44 25.63
CA ILE A 685 -120.30 92.85 25.55
C ILE A 685 -119.37 93.72 24.69
N LEU A 686 -118.09 93.76 25.09
CA LEU A 686 -116.99 94.46 24.44
C LEU A 686 -116.27 93.56 23.40
N GLU A 687 -115.16 94.07 22.84
CA GLU A 687 -114.23 93.42 21.91
C GLU A 687 -114.76 93.11 20.48
N VAL A 688 -114.68 94.07 19.55
CA VAL A 688 -114.35 93.80 18.13
C VAL A 688 -113.81 95.05 17.44
N ASN A 689 -112.74 94.87 16.66
CA ASN A 689 -111.95 95.99 16.10
C ASN A 689 -112.09 96.15 14.57
N THR A 690 -112.88 95.31 13.90
CA THR A 690 -113.18 95.46 12.46
C THR A 690 -114.65 95.20 12.13
N GLN A 691 -115.16 95.90 11.10
CA GLN A 691 -116.55 95.78 10.63
C GLN A 691 -116.93 94.36 10.17
N SER A 692 -115.95 93.60 9.68
CA SER A 692 -116.12 92.20 9.25
C SER A 692 -116.40 91.27 10.44
N GLU A 693 -115.71 91.48 11.56
CA GLU A 693 -115.89 90.68 12.78
C GLU A 693 -117.15 91.09 13.54
N ILE A 694 -117.49 92.40 13.59
CA ILE A 694 -118.76 92.90 14.14
C ILE A 694 -119.93 92.21 13.45
N THR A 695 -119.93 92.18 12.12
CA THR A 695 -120.99 91.54 11.31
C THR A 695 -121.10 90.04 11.61
N LYS A 696 -119.98 89.33 11.72
CA LYS A 696 -119.97 87.89 12.06
C LYS A 696 -120.46 87.60 13.48
N LYS A 697 -120.00 88.34 14.50
CA LYS A 697 -120.44 88.17 15.89
C LYS A 697 -121.93 88.46 16.05
N LEU A 698 -122.46 89.50 15.39
CA LEU A 698 -123.87 89.89 15.51
C LEU A 698 -124.85 88.82 14.99
N MET A 699 -124.49 88.09 13.93
CA MET A 699 -125.33 86.99 13.42
C MET A 699 -125.51 85.89 14.47
N VAL A 700 -124.40 85.37 15.01
CA VAL A 700 -124.40 84.28 16.01
C VAL A 700 -125.15 84.68 17.29
N VAL A 701 -125.03 85.94 17.72
CA VAL A 701 -125.76 86.44 18.89
C VAL A 701 -127.27 86.48 18.65
N ARG A 702 -127.71 86.87 17.43
CA ARG A 702 -129.14 87.04 17.11
C ARG A 702 -129.93 85.74 16.99
N GLU A 703 -129.27 84.60 16.80
CA GLU A 703 -129.91 83.27 16.88
C GLU A 703 -130.52 82.99 18.27
N LYS A 704 -129.97 83.61 19.33
CA LYS A 704 -130.41 83.42 20.72
C LYS A 704 -131.01 84.67 21.37
N TYR A 705 -130.60 85.85 20.89
CA TYR A 705 -131.08 87.15 21.35
C TYR A 705 -131.42 88.02 20.12
N SER A 706 -132.59 87.77 19.53
CA SER A 706 -133.10 88.42 18.29
C SER A 706 -132.89 89.93 18.29
N ASP A 707 -133.15 90.54 19.44
CA ASP A 707 -133.21 91.98 19.64
C ASP A 707 -131.82 92.58 19.92
N ALA A 708 -130.72 91.85 19.70
CA ALA A 708 -129.37 92.39 19.88
C ALA A 708 -129.01 93.43 18.79
N TRP A 709 -128.33 94.51 19.19
CA TRP A 709 -127.84 95.55 18.26
C TRP A 709 -126.45 96.07 18.63
N VAL A 710 -125.80 96.72 17.67
CA VAL A 710 -124.46 97.31 17.84
C VAL A 710 -124.58 98.78 18.22
N VAL A 711 -123.78 99.22 19.19
CA VAL A 711 -123.57 100.62 19.55
C VAL A 711 -122.09 100.95 19.34
N TYR A 712 -121.80 101.81 18.39
CA TYR A 712 -120.45 102.35 18.14
C TYR A 712 -120.17 103.51 19.11
N ASN A 713 -118.91 103.64 19.56
CA ASN A 713 -118.46 104.66 20.53
C ASN A 713 -118.07 106.00 19.89
#